data_AF-A0A534X3X7-F1
#
_entry.id   AF-A0A534X3X7-F1
#
_cell.length_a   1.000
_cell.length_b   1.000
_cell.length_c   1.000
_cell.angle_alpha   90.00
_cell.angle_beta   90.00
_cell.angle_gamma   90.00
#
_symmetry.space_group_name_H-M   'P 1'
#
loop_
_entity.id
_entity.type
_entity.pdbx_description
1 polymer ?
#
loop_
_entity_poly.entity_id
_entity_poly.type
_entity_poly.pdbx_seq_one_letter_code
_entity_poly.pdbx_strand_id
1 'polypeptide(L)'
;MVRGMLAGLAAVLFINAHARDAGAANVCNAALDSMFVSGPNFVVPGDATRDTVRLQLTLGAGTITGSPTPPGPQLTLHRLKFDLDCSTGGLPCGDQGNVVSYGGDSTVTTDCPGVTWTTNVPGGGSATNEVVFTPSTPIVIAGGVNNFCHLEFDLIVVNPEPTSGPQSDNTPLVIEEVAGFVQAAAFADGDATCNNGLQAGNQGSAAIPLCPPCAGDECTDRVCPDDTTNPNAGTCVGTPKTSQPCTDSDNNVCTIAGCEASPTDPTSGVCVQTHTFATDSTPCPDSDNNACTTAGCNGAGVCDQNHMTKTCPAADECNGGCDATSGQCTPKTSTPCTDTDGNVCTIAGCEVSPTNSELGVCVQNHMFASDSTPCPDTDNDSCTTAGCNGQGVCDQTHMQCVKGLGCRVTGGGTVDACGTGDSGCDPNTPGSCAPDTCASPALEATHGGQVGAPVGVATAFTADSACIAGEWTHVRHIRPRLFGNFHARSFDSLMCACLPCPENPDVQGVVGALCNPDDRICGPEPRRAPANKICFSGAGDYALTNGRRESRSVVFRVDVEDRSEPGGTNGPPPPDRYRIRIWFVDPDTSDGLTLRQEVACADPTTEELTATSASVPTPDIDDGGDLIRGNQQIHPPLNKTCP
;
A
#
# COMPACT_ATOMS: atom_id res chain seq x y z
N MET A 1 17.98 -60.17 -34.28
CA MET A 1 18.76 -60.80 -35.38
C MET A 1 20.25 -60.67 -35.09
N VAL A 2 20.87 -61.66 -34.44
CA VAL A 2 22.29 -62.03 -34.60
C VAL A 2 22.37 -63.50 -34.21
N ARG A 3 22.56 -64.39 -35.20
CA ARG A 3 22.89 -65.82 -35.00
C ARG A 3 24.27 -66.02 -35.58
N GLY A 4 25.21 -66.46 -34.75
CA GLY A 4 26.57 -66.80 -35.17
C GLY A 4 27.21 -67.78 -34.20
N MET A 5 27.02 -69.08 -34.44
CA MET A 5 27.86 -70.18 -33.93
C MET A 5 28.00 -71.18 -35.08
N LEU A 6 29.18 -71.22 -35.71
CA LEU A 6 30.25 -72.19 -35.49
C LEU A 6 29.83 -73.64 -35.76
N ALA A 7 30.14 -74.09 -36.98
CA ALA A 7 30.22 -75.50 -37.36
C ALA A 7 31.69 -75.95 -37.22
N GLY A 8 31.97 -76.84 -36.26
CA GLY A 8 33.25 -77.52 -36.09
C GLY A 8 33.19 -78.94 -36.65
N LEU A 9 34.04 -79.23 -37.63
CA LEU A 9 34.22 -80.52 -38.30
C LEU A 9 34.53 -81.65 -37.31
N ALA A 10 33.80 -82.77 -37.43
CA ALA A 10 34.17 -84.06 -36.84
C ALA A 10 35.11 -84.82 -37.79
N ALA A 11 36.34 -85.07 -37.34
CA ALA A 11 37.28 -85.99 -37.98
C ALA A 11 37.22 -87.35 -37.26
N VAL A 12 36.67 -88.36 -37.95
CA VAL A 12 36.64 -89.75 -37.49
C VAL A 12 37.97 -90.42 -37.81
N LEU A 13 38.75 -90.77 -36.79
CA LEU A 13 39.93 -91.60 -36.90
C LEU A 13 39.61 -93.00 -36.37
N PHE A 14 39.50 -93.99 -37.26
CA PHE A 14 39.38 -95.39 -36.90
C PHE A 14 40.75 -95.94 -36.47
N ILE A 15 40.89 -96.31 -35.20
CA ILE A 15 42.00 -97.12 -34.71
C ILE A 15 41.42 -98.42 -34.15
N ASN A 16 41.70 -99.53 -34.83
CA ASN A 16 41.46 -100.88 -34.34
C ASN A 16 42.36 -101.14 -33.13
N ALA A 17 41.77 -101.15 -31.93
CA ALA A 17 42.38 -101.68 -30.73
C ALA A 17 41.54 -102.86 -30.24
N HIS A 18 42.21 -103.99 -30.06
CA HIS A 18 41.65 -105.25 -29.59
C HIS A 18 40.85 -105.07 -28.30
N ALA A 19 39.58 -105.51 -28.33
CA ALA A 19 38.75 -105.65 -27.16
C ALA A 19 39.44 -106.61 -26.16
N ARG A 20 39.93 -106.06 -25.06
CA ARG A 20 39.96 -106.80 -23.81
C ARG A 20 38.55 -106.69 -23.22
N ASP A 21 37.98 -107.80 -22.80
CA ASP A 21 36.78 -107.81 -21.96
C ASP A 21 37.04 -106.92 -20.73
N ALA A 22 36.61 -105.66 -20.82
CA ALA A 22 36.35 -104.85 -19.67
C ALA A 22 35.10 -105.48 -19.05
N GLY A 23 35.26 -106.22 -17.94
CA GLY A 23 34.11 -106.59 -17.13
C GLY A 23 33.32 -105.32 -16.84
N ALA A 24 32.05 -105.28 -17.26
CA ALA A 24 31.21 -104.10 -17.06
C ALA A 24 31.26 -103.73 -15.58
N ALA A 25 31.70 -102.50 -15.27
CA ALA A 25 31.68 -102.03 -13.89
C ALA A 25 30.25 -102.15 -13.34
N ASN A 26 30.12 -102.56 -12.08
CA ASN A 26 28.83 -102.51 -11.40
C ASN A 26 28.41 -101.04 -11.29
N VAL A 27 27.15 -100.75 -11.57
CA VAL A 27 26.59 -99.39 -11.56
C VAL A 27 25.30 -99.40 -10.76
N CYS A 28 25.04 -98.31 -10.04
CA CYS A 28 23.78 -98.04 -9.37
C CYS A 28 23.28 -96.64 -9.76
N ASN A 29 22.37 -96.59 -10.73
CA ASN A 29 21.80 -95.33 -11.20
C ASN A 29 20.38 -95.18 -10.67
N ALA A 30 20.16 -94.18 -9.83
CA ALA A 30 18.81 -93.67 -9.58
C ALA A 30 18.41 -92.72 -10.71
N ALA A 31 17.14 -92.72 -11.08
CA ALA A 31 16.57 -91.73 -11.98
C ALA A 31 15.83 -90.68 -11.14
N LEU A 32 16.15 -89.42 -11.39
CA LEU A 32 15.54 -88.27 -10.73
C LEU A 32 15.38 -87.17 -11.77
N ASP A 33 14.18 -86.60 -11.85
CA ASP A 33 13.86 -85.46 -12.70
C ASP A 33 13.00 -84.48 -11.91
N SER A 34 13.18 -83.19 -12.15
CA SER A 34 12.53 -82.10 -11.41
C SER A 34 11.84 -81.15 -12.37
N MET A 35 10.57 -80.85 -12.12
CA MET A 35 9.79 -79.89 -12.92
C MET A 35 8.76 -79.15 -12.09
N PHE A 36 8.44 -77.91 -12.47
CA PHE A 36 7.32 -77.17 -11.90
C PHE A 36 6.03 -77.53 -12.62
N VAL A 37 5.03 -77.99 -11.87
CA VAL A 37 3.73 -78.45 -12.41
C VAL A 37 2.62 -77.42 -12.26
N SER A 38 2.79 -76.43 -11.38
CA SER A 38 1.92 -75.26 -11.27
C SER A 38 2.66 -74.09 -10.63
N GLY A 39 2.17 -72.87 -10.85
CA GLY A 39 2.76 -71.64 -10.33
C GLY A 39 2.97 -70.62 -11.45
N PRO A 40 3.49 -69.42 -11.12
CA PRO A 40 3.89 -68.43 -12.11
C PRO A 40 5.15 -68.89 -12.86
N ASN A 41 5.33 -68.40 -14.08
CA ASN A 41 6.57 -68.62 -14.86
C ASN A 41 7.70 -67.71 -14.38
N PHE A 42 7.35 -66.53 -13.86
CA PHE A 42 8.26 -65.60 -13.22
C PHE A 42 7.72 -65.24 -11.83
N VAL A 43 8.44 -65.68 -10.81
CA VAL A 43 8.04 -65.49 -9.41
C VAL A 43 8.33 -64.05 -8.96
N VAL A 44 7.40 -63.47 -8.20
CA VAL A 44 7.59 -62.18 -7.52
C VAL A 44 7.76 -62.46 -6.03
N PRO A 45 8.99 -62.35 -5.48
CA PRO A 45 9.23 -62.66 -4.07
C PRO A 45 8.32 -61.87 -3.13
N GLY A 46 7.64 -62.57 -2.22
CA GLY A 46 6.74 -61.99 -1.22
C GLY A 46 5.37 -61.52 -1.72
N ASP A 47 5.05 -61.69 -3.01
CA ASP A 47 3.69 -61.51 -3.53
C ASP A 47 2.92 -62.83 -3.40
N ALA A 48 2.00 -62.93 -2.44
CA ALA A 48 1.24 -64.15 -2.14
C ALA A 48 0.42 -64.70 -3.34
N THR A 49 0.27 -63.96 -4.43
CA THR A 49 -0.37 -64.43 -5.67
C THR A 49 0.61 -64.99 -6.69
N ARG A 50 1.92 -64.73 -6.52
CA ARG A 50 3.00 -64.99 -7.47
C ARG A 50 4.31 -65.44 -6.82
N ASP A 51 4.32 -65.84 -5.56
CA ASP A 51 5.50 -66.29 -4.81
C ASP A 51 5.62 -67.81 -4.69
N THR A 52 4.55 -68.55 -5.02
CA THR A 52 4.46 -69.99 -4.77
C THR A 52 4.51 -70.79 -6.06
N VAL A 53 5.41 -71.78 -6.12
CA VAL A 53 5.51 -72.77 -7.20
C VAL A 53 5.34 -74.18 -6.63
N ARG A 54 4.79 -75.09 -7.44
CA ARG A 54 4.66 -76.51 -7.08
C ARG A 54 5.67 -77.33 -7.83
N LEU A 55 6.63 -77.89 -7.11
CA LEU A 55 7.67 -78.73 -7.67
C LEU A 55 7.21 -80.19 -7.65
N GLN A 56 7.47 -80.90 -8.75
CA GLN A 56 7.36 -82.35 -8.86
C GLN A 56 8.73 -82.97 -9.04
N LEU A 57 9.07 -83.93 -8.18
CA LEU A 57 10.21 -84.82 -8.32
C LEU A 57 9.73 -86.18 -8.84
N THR A 58 10.21 -86.56 -10.03
CA THR A 58 9.95 -87.88 -10.61
C THR A 58 11.04 -88.85 -10.17
N LEU A 59 10.64 -89.92 -9.49
CA LEU A 59 11.53 -90.91 -8.91
C LEU A 59 11.56 -92.17 -9.78
N GLY A 60 12.75 -92.76 -9.94
CA GLY A 60 12.92 -94.00 -10.68
C GLY A 60 14.29 -94.65 -10.45
N ALA A 61 14.54 -95.72 -11.20
CA ALA A 61 15.81 -96.42 -11.26
C ALA A 61 16.24 -96.59 -12.71
N GLY A 62 17.42 -96.06 -13.03
CA GLY A 62 18.06 -96.24 -14.32
C GLY A 62 18.70 -97.62 -14.46
N THR A 63 19.73 -97.71 -15.30
CA THR A 63 20.48 -98.96 -15.50
C THR A 63 21.24 -99.35 -14.24
N ILE A 64 21.01 -100.58 -13.76
CA ILE A 64 21.74 -101.19 -12.63
C ILE A 64 22.41 -102.47 -13.13
N THR A 65 23.72 -102.60 -12.90
CA THR A 65 24.52 -103.75 -13.35
C THR A 65 25.16 -104.48 -12.17
N GLY A 66 25.37 -105.79 -12.28
CA GLY A 66 26.00 -106.59 -11.21
C GLY A 66 25.07 -107.03 -10.08
N SER A 67 23.75 -106.89 -10.24
CA SER A 67 22.76 -107.32 -9.26
C SER A 67 22.58 -108.85 -9.21
N PRO A 68 22.24 -109.41 -8.04
CA PRO A 68 21.95 -110.83 -7.88
C PRO A 68 20.71 -111.26 -8.66
N THR A 69 20.76 -112.44 -9.26
CA THR A 69 19.63 -113.09 -9.92
C THR A 69 19.33 -114.43 -9.23
N PRO A 70 18.13 -114.64 -8.64
CA PRO A 70 17.03 -113.71 -8.33
C PRO A 70 17.34 -112.78 -7.11
N PRO A 71 16.70 -111.60 -6.95
CA PRO A 71 15.46 -111.14 -7.59
C PRO A 71 15.63 -110.25 -8.85
N GLY A 72 16.85 -110.01 -9.34
CA GLY A 72 17.12 -109.07 -10.45
C GLY A 72 17.43 -107.65 -9.96
N PRO A 73 17.78 -106.69 -10.84
CA PRO A 73 18.23 -105.35 -10.45
C PRO A 73 17.15 -104.54 -9.73
N GLN A 74 17.49 -103.98 -8.56
CA GLN A 74 16.59 -103.15 -7.75
C GLN A 74 17.35 -102.00 -7.10
N LEU A 75 16.70 -100.86 -7.00
CA LEU A 75 17.08 -99.70 -6.18
C LEU A 75 16.15 -99.64 -4.97
N THR A 76 16.72 -99.48 -3.77
CA THR A 76 15.98 -99.19 -2.54
C THR A 76 16.23 -97.74 -2.18
N LEU A 77 15.18 -96.92 -2.20
CA LEU A 77 15.22 -95.51 -1.80
C LEU A 77 14.87 -95.42 -0.32
N HIS A 78 15.79 -94.86 0.46
CA HIS A 78 15.62 -94.59 1.88
C HIS A 78 15.28 -93.13 2.15
N ARG A 79 15.88 -92.20 1.41
CA ARG A 79 15.65 -90.75 1.53
C ARG A 79 15.91 -90.05 0.20
N LEU A 80 15.43 -88.83 0.11
CA LEU A 80 15.68 -87.89 -0.97
C LEU A 80 16.02 -86.53 -0.36
N LYS A 81 17.02 -85.85 -0.89
CA LYS A 81 17.43 -84.52 -0.45
C LYS A 81 17.04 -83.48 -1.50
N PHE A 82 16.68 -82.30 -1.02
CA PHE A 82 16.33 -81.15 -1.83
C PHE A 82 16.88 -79.89 -1.15
N ASP A 83 17.78 -79.19 -1.82
CA ASP A 83 18.26 -77.89 -1.37
C ASP A 83 17.42 -76.78 -2.01
N LEU A 84 16.96 -75.84 -1.17
CA LEU A 84 15.97 -74.82 -1.50
C LEU A 84 16.56 -73.65 -2.32
N ASP A 85 17.79 -73.21 -2.00
CA ASP A 85 18.51 -72.17 -2.72
C ASP A 85 20.03 -72.47 -2.77
N CYS A 86 20.60 -72.43 -3.97
CA CYS A 86 21.93 -72.96 -4.23
C CYS A 86 22.87 -71.99 -4.95
N SER A 87 23.83 -71.45 -4.21
CA SER A 87 24.99 -70.72 -4.77
C SER A 87 25.99 -71.62 -5.51
N THR A 88 25.88 -72.96 -5.39
CA THR A 88 26.78 -73.94 -6.00
C THR A 88 26.04 -75.19 -6.47
N GLY A 89 26.39 -75.76 -7.63
CA GLY A 89 25.74 -76.96 -8.15
C GLY A 89 26.24 -78.28 -7.54
N GLY A 90 25.66 -78.70 -6.40
CA GLY A 90 25.82 -80.05 -5.85
C GLY A 90 25.37 -80.18 -4.38
N LEU A 91 24.92 -81.36 -3.96
CA LEU A 91 24.40 -81.61 -2.61
C LEU A 91 25.48 -81.89 -1.54
N PRO A 92 25.37 -81.30 -0.33
CA PRO A 92 24.57 -80.12 -0.04
C PRO A 92 25.20 -78.88 -0.69
N CYS A 93 24.38 -77.98 -1.21
CA CYS A 93 24.81 -76.75 -1.86
C CYS A 93 25.02 -75.63 -0.85
N GLY A 94 25.72 -74.58 -1.28
CA GLY A 94 25.87 -73.37 -0.48
C GLY A 94 24.55 -72.59 -0.41
N ASP A 95 24.00 -72.48 0.79
CA ASP A 95 22.79 -71.72 1.15
C ASP A 95 22.92 -70.21 0.84
N GLN A 96 21.98 -69.67 0.06
CA GLN A 96 21.92 -68.25 -0.34
C GLN A 96 21.16 -67.37 0.68
N GLY A 97 20.66 -67.98 1.75
CA GLY A 97 20.01 -67.33 2.88
C GLY A 97 18.56 -67.73 3.00
N ASN A 98 17.70 -66.76 3.29
CA ASN A 98 16.26 -67.00 3.34
C ASN A 98 15.64 -66.64 1.99
N VAL A 99 16.00 -67.30 0.88
CA VAL A 99 15.44 -66.98 -0.45
C VAL A 99 14.16 -67.79 -0.67
N VAL A 100 14.23 -69.11 -0.44
CA VAL A 100 13.10 -70.04 -0.62
C VAL A 100 12.71 -70.68 0.71
N SER A 101 11.40 -70.82 0.91
CA SER A 101 10.80 -71.53 2.03
C SER A 101 10.10 -72.79 1.53
N TYR A 102 10.36 -73.91 2.20
CA TYR A 102 9.57 -75.12 2.01
C TYR A 102 8.15 -74.92 2.56
N GLY A 103 7.12 -75.32 1.81
CA GLY A 103 5.71 -75.19 2.22
C GLY A 103 5.29 -76.11 3.38
N GLY A 104 6.13 -77.06 3.77
CA GLY A 104 5.89 -78.02 4.85
C GLY A 104 5.21 -79.30 4.38
N ASP A 105 5.20 -80.31 5.26
CA ASP A 105 4.72 -81.67 4.96
C ASP A 105 3.23 -81.67 4.56
N SER A 106 2.44 -80.67 4.98
CA SER A 106 1.04 -80.53 4.60
C SER A 106 0.82 -80.25 3.11
N THR A 107 1.84 -79.77 2.39
CA THR A 107 1.77 -79.50 0.95
C THR A 107 2.16 -80.72 0.10
N VAL A 108 2.72 -81.75 0.76
CA VAL A 108 3.25 -82.94 0.11
C VAL A 108 2.13 -83.80 -0.43
N THR A 109 2.19 -84.11 -1.72
CA THR A 109 1.39 -85.16 -2.35
C THR A 109 2.29 -86.14 -3.06
N THR A 110 1.88 -87.40 -3.12
CA THR A 110 2.65 -88.43 -3.81
C THR A 110 1.71 -89.49 -4.39
N ASP A 111 2.11 -90.07 -5.51
CA ASP A 111 1.52 -91.30 -6.03
C ASP A 111 2.42 -92.53 -5.81
N CYS A 112 3.49 -92.38 -5.02
CA CYS A 112 4.38 -93.48 -4.67
C CYS A 112 3.62 -94.57 -3.88
N PRO A 113 3.62 -95.83 -4.35
CA PRO A 113 2.75 -96.86 -3.79
C PRO A 113 3.02 -97.14 -2.31
N GLY A 114 1.98 -96.99 -1.48
CA GLY A 114 1.97 -97.48 -0.10
C GLY A 114 2.85 -96.70 0.88
N VAL A 115 3.30 -95.50 0.51
CA VAL A 115 4.14 -94.66 1.38
C VAL A 115 3.51 -93.31 1.65
N THR A 116 3.80 -92.77 2.82
CA THR A 116 3.66 -91.34 3.13
C THR A 116 5.06 -90.75 3.32
N TRP A 117 5.21 -89.45 3.14
CA TRP A 117 6.49 -88.77 3.31
C TRP A 117 6.47 -87.87 4.54
N THR A 118 7.62 -87.75 5.18
CA THR A 118 7.89 -86.76 6.23
C THR A 118 9.24 -86.11 5.97
N THR A 119 9.42 -84.86 6.40
CA THR A 119 10.71 -84.16 6.29
C THR A 119 11.37 -83.91 7.64
N ASN A 120 12.63 -83.45 7.61
CA ASN A 120 13.32 -82.88 8.76
C ASN A 120 12.75 -81.50 9.20
N VAL A 121 11.86 -80.90 8.41
CA VAL A 121 11.23 -79.59 8.64
C VAL A 121 9.72 -79.65 8.38
N PRO A 122 8.96 -80.43 9.17
CA PRO A 122 7.56 -80.76 8.86
C PRO A 122 6.61 -79.56 8.80
N GLY A 123 6.93 -78.47 9.53
CA GLY A 123 6.18 -77.22 9.50
C GLY A 123 6.53 -76.28 8.34
N GLY A 124 7.50 -76.64 7.50
CA GLY A 124 8.03 -75.76 6.46
C GLY A 124 8.97 -74.68 7.02
N GLY A 125 9.32 -73.72 6.16
CA GLY A 125 10.19 -72.59 6.47
C GLY A 125 11.45 -72.53 5.60
N SER A 126 12.21 -71.45 5.75
CA SER A 126 13.49 -71.19 5.06
C SER A 126 14.71 -71.38 5.94
N ALA A 127 14.55 -71.75 7.22
CA ALA A 127 15.67 -71.85 8.17
C ALA A 127 16.60 -73.05 7.91
N THR A 128 16.25 -73.93 6.99
CA THR A 128 17.01 -75.13 6.63
C THR A 128 17.02 -75.24 5.12
N ASN A 129 18.20 -75.11 4.51
CA ASN A 129 18.34 -75.22 3.07
C ASN A 129 18.10 -76.66 2.58
N GLU A 130 18.73 -77.66 3.23
CA GLU A 130 18.58 -79.07 2.83
C GLU A 130 17.34 -79.73 3.48
N VAL A 131 16.29 -79.89 2.70
CA VAL A 131 15.09 -80.66 3.06
C VAL A 131 15.33 -82.14 2.76
N VAL A 132 15.16 -82.98 3.79
CA VAL A 132 15.38 -84.43 3.72
C VAL A 132 14.04 -85.15 3.80
N PHE A 133 13.55 -85.60 2.65
CA PHE A 133 12.33 -86.39 2.52
C PHE A 133 12.59 -87.85 2.87
N THR A 134 11.80 -88.39 3.81
CA THR A 134 11.86 -89.78 4.25
C THR A 134 10.50 -90.44 4.05
N PRO A 135 10.40 -91.52 3.24
CA PRO A 135 9.18 -92.29 3.10
C PRO A 135 8.95 -93.15 4.35
N SER A 136 7.69 -93.42 4.69
CA SER A 136 7.28 -94.21 5.85
C SER A 136 7.87 -95.63 5.85
N THR A 137 8.14 -96.16 4.66
CA THR A 137 8.87 -97.40 4.42
C THR A 137 9.77 -97.23 3.19
N PRO A 138 10.97 -97.85 3.14
CA PRO A 138 11.83 -97.76 1.95
C PRO A 138 11.12 -98.21 0.68
N ILE A 139 11.30 -97.46 -0.41
CA ILE A 139 10.67 -97.72 -1.70
C ILE A 139 11.60 -98.59 -2.54
N VAL A 140 11.10 -99.71 -3.08
CA VAL A 140 11.88 -100.60 -3.95
C VAL A 140 11.45 -100.41 -5.40
N ILE A 141 12.39 -100.02 -6.26
CA ILE A 141 12.16 -99.74 -7.68
C ILE A 141 12.95 -100.74 -8.51
N ALA A 142 12.30 -101.37 -9.49
CA ALA A 142 12.97 -102.26 -10.42
C ALA A 142 13.92 -101.46 -11.34
N GLY A 143 15.14 -101.99 -11.56
CA GLY A 143 16.11 -101.35 -12.45
C GLY A 143 15.56 -101.20 -13.88
N GLY A 144 15.78 -100.03 -14.48
CA GLY A 144 15.26 -99.65 -15.80
C GLY A 144 13.90 -98.95 -15.80
N VAL A 145 13.27 -98.74 -14.64
CA VAL A 145 12.02 -97.99 -14.50
C VAL A 145 12.33 -96.52 -14.15
N ASN A 146 12.42 -95.65 -15.16
CA ASN A 146 12.83 -94.25 -14.96
C ASN A 146 11.72 -93.32 -14.42
N ASN A 147 10.45 -93.69 -14.58
CA ASN A 147 9.30 -92.96 -14.04
C ASN A 147 8.44 -93.96 -13.25
N PHE A 148 8.75 -94.11 -11.97
CA PHE A 148 8.07 -95.04 -11.07
C PHE A 148 6.94 -94.35 -10.30
N CYS A 149 7.22 -93.17 -9.73
CA CYS A 149 6.26 -92.34 -9.02
C CYS A 149 6.74 -90.88 -8.92
N HIS A 150 5.88 -90.02 -8.40
CA HIS A 150 6.04 -88.59 -8.23
C HIS A 150 5.88 -88.19 -6.76
N LEU A 151 6.70 -87.22 -6.37
CA LEU A 151 6.60 -86.50 -5.10
C LEU A 151 6.45 -85.02 -5.43
N GLU A 152 5.35 -84.40 -4.98
CA GLU A 152 5.09 -82.98 -5.20
C GLU A 152 5.00 -82.23 -3.89
N PHE A 153 5.45 -80.99 -3.87
CA PHE A 153 5.34 -80.09 -2.73
C PHE A 153 5.46 -78.63 -3.16
N ASP A 154 5.04 -77.71 -2.29
CA ASP A 154 5.08 -76.28 -2.58
C ASP A 154 6.39 -75.66 -2.08
N LEU A 155 6.89 -74.73 -2.88
CA LEU A 155 8.02 -73.85 -2.57
C LEU A 155 7.55 -72.41 -2.65
N ILE A 156 7.94 -71.61 -1.67
CA ILE A 156 7.51 -70.22 -1.51
C ILE A 156 8.76 -69.34 -1.56
N VAL A 157 8.87 -68.48 -2.57
CA VAL A 157 9.98 -67.54 -2.68
C VAL A 157 9.70 -66.34 -1.80
N VAL A 158 10.42 -66.27 -0.68
CA VAL A 158 10.19 -65.30 0.38
C VAL A 158 11.01 -64.02 0.22
N ASN A 159 12.20 -64.11 -0.38
CA ASN A 159 13.06 -62.95 -0.64
C ASN A 159 13.75 -63.09 -2.01
N PRO A 160 14.16 -61.98 -2.64
CA PRO A 160 15.04 -62.05 -3.81
C PRO A 160 16.41 -62.62 -3.43
N GLU A 161 17.09 -63.22 -4.40
CA GLU A 161 18.47 -63.65 -4.21
C GLU A 161 19.39 -62.49 -3.86
N PRO A 162 20.42 -62.72 -3.01
CA PRO A 162 21.42 -61.71 -2.75
C PRO A 162 22.13 -61.29 -4.03
N THR A 163 22.13 -60.00 -4.34
CA THR A 163 22.86 -59.43 -5.50
C THR A 163 24.32 -59.13 -5.20
N SER A 164 24.74 -59.25 -3.94
CA SER A 164 26.13 -59.04 -3.51
C SER A 164 26.40 -59.76 -2.19
N GLY A 165 27.69 -59.99 -1.92
CA GLY A 165 28.16 -60.61 -0.68
C GLY A 165 28.58 -62.08 -0.85
N PRO A 166 28.90 -62.77 0.24
CA PRO A 166 29.39 -64.15 0.18
C PRO A 166 28.30 -65.18 -0.19
N GLN A 167 27.03 -64.80 -0.12
CA GLN A 167 25.87 -65.65 -0.44
C GLN A 167 25.30 -65.36 -1.84
N SER A 168 25.83 -64.38 -2.57
CA SER A 168 25.40 -64.11 -3.95
C SER A 168 26.21 -64.93 -4.95
N ASP A 169 25.58 -65.32 -6.05
CA ASP A 169 26.24 -65.87 -7.23
C ASP A 169 26.09 -64.93 -8.44
N ASN A 170 26.15 -65.49 -9.66
CA ASN A 170 26.10 -64.72 -10.91
C ASN A 170 24.69 -64.72 -11.54
N THR A 171 23.70 -65.30 -10.87
CA THR A 171 22.36 -65.58 -11.40
C THR A 171 21.24 -64.97 -10.55
N PRO A 172 21.32 -63.72 -10.06
CA PRO A 172 20.42 -63.14 -9.03
C PRO A 172 18.92 -62.99 -9.41
N LEU A 173 18.52 -63.46 -10.60
CA LEU A 173 17.13 -63.51 -11.07
C LEU A 173 16.70 -64.95 -11.36
N VAL A 174 17.46 -65.95 -10.91
CA VAL A 174 17.21 -67.36 -11.17
C VAL A 174 17.64 -68.10 -9.92
N ILE A 175 16.68 -68.57 -9.13
CA ILE A 175 16.99 -69.40 -7.97
C ILE A 175 17.32 -70.79 -8.45
N GLU A 176 18.50 -71.30 -8.10
CA GLU A 176 18.87 -72.69 -8.37
C GLU A 176 18.50 -73.62 -7.21
N GLU A 177 17.87 -74.75 -7.55
CA GLU A 177 17.58 -75.80 -6.59
C GLU A 177 18.29 -77.09 -7.01
N VAL A 178 18.64 -77.93 -6.04
CA VAL A 178 19.30 -79.21 -6.30
C VAL A 178 18.60 -80.33 -5.54
N ALA A 179 18.23 -81.39 -6.24
CA ALA A 179 17.61 -82.58 -5.68
C ALA A 179 18.50 -83.80 -5.91
N GLY A 180 18.48 -84.80 -5.03
CA GLY A 180 19.32 -85.99 -5.25
C GLY A 180 19.56 -86.89 -4.06
N PHE A 181 20.54 -87.79 -4.27
CA PHE A 181 20.93 -88.83 -3.33
C PHE A 181 22.40 -88.66 -2.95
N VAL A 182 22.70 -88.70 -1.65
CA VAL A 182 24.06 -88.61 -1.14
C VAL A 182 24.61 -90.00 -0.80
N GLN A 183 25.81 -90.28 -1.30
CA GLN A 183 26.61 -91.47 -0.97
C GLN A 183 27.35 -91.25 0.35
N ALA A 184 26.63 -91.32 1.48
CA ALA A 184 27.22 -91.08 2.81
C ALA A 184 27.56 -92.40 3.53
N ALA A 185 28.79 -92.49 4.06
CA ALA A 185 29.21 -93.56 4.98
C ALA A 185 28.53 -93.49 6.37
N ALA A 186 27.83 -92.38 6.68
CA ALA A 186 27.14 -92.16 7.95
C ALA A 186 25.86 -92.98 8.13
N PHE A 187 25.33 -93.56 7.03
CA PHE A 187 24.18 -94.44 7.03
C PHE A 187 24.59 -95.74 6.35
N ALA A 188 24.35 -96.88 6.99
CA ALA A 188 24.79 -98.19 6.48
C ALA A 188 24.32 -98.43 5.03
N ASP A 189 23.16 -97.86 4.67
CA ASP A 189 22.50 -98.04 3.37
C ASP A 189 22.40 -96.75 2.53
N GLY A 190 23.09 -95.65 2.88
CA GLY A 190 23.04 -94.37 2.14
C GLY A 190 21.64 -93.76 1.99
N ASP A 191 21.44 -92.84 1.03
CA ASP A 191 20.10 -92.33 0.68
C ASP A 191 19.33 -93.26 -0.28
N ALA A 192 20.06 -93.93 -1.18
CA ALA A 192 19.52 -95.00 -2.00
C ALA A 192 20.60 -96.04 -2.32
N THR A 193 20.23 -97.32 -2.27
CA THR A 193 21.13 -98.46 -2.51
C THR A 193 20.58 -99.42 -3.53
N CYS A 194 21.44 -99.86 -4.43
CA CYS A 194 21.12 -100.95 -5.31
C CYS A 194 21.43 -102.29 -4.64
N ASN A 195 20.68 -103.33 -5.02
CA ASN A 195 20.90 -104.67 -4.49
C ASN A 195 22.19 -105.36 -5.01
N ASN A 196 23.04 -104.64 -5.75
CA ASN A 196 24.42 -105.01 -6.05
C ASN A 196 25.42 -104.47 -4.99
N GLY A 197 24.93 -103.80 -3.93
CA GLY A 197 25.72 -103.25 -2.83
C GLY A 197 26.29 -101.84 -3.08
N LEU A 198 25.99 -101.20 -4.21
CA LEU A 198 26.42 -99.84 -4.52
C LEU A 198 25.36 -98.81 -4.11
N GLN A 199 25.81 -97.60 -3.76
CA GLN A 199 24.95 -96.46 -3.46
C GLN A 199 24.73 -95.60 -4.71
N ALA A 200 23.51 -95.09 -4.90
CA ALA A 200 23.23 -94.11 -5.95
C ALA A 200 23.68 -92.70 -5.52
N GLY A 201 24.15 -91.90 -6.47
CA GLY A 201 24.59 -90.51 -6.22
C GLY A 201 24.08 -89.51 -7.25
N ASN A 202 23.03 -89.87 -7.98
CA ASN A 202 22.45 -89.03 -9.03
C ASN A 202 21.82 -87.78 -8.41
N GLN A 203 21.94 -86.65 -9.11
CA GLN A 203 21.37 -85.37 -8.72
C GLN A 203 20.67 -84.75 -9.94
N GLY A 204 19.64 -83.95 -9.68
CA GLY A 204 18.93 -83.12 -10.64
C GLY A 204 18.89 -81.68 -10.14
N SER A 205 18.64 -80.74 -11.05
CA SER A 205 18.52 -79.32 -10.73
C SER A 205 17.23 -78.75 -11.29
N ALA A 206 16.59 -77.87 -10.52
CA ALA A 206 15.51 -77.02 -10.98
C ALA A 206 15.95 -75.56 -10.88
N ALA A 207 15.20 -74.68 -11.53
CA ALA A 207 15.48 -73.26 -11.50
C ALA A 207 14.18 -72.45 -11.52
N ILE A 208 14.04 -71.51 -10.58
CA ILE A 208 12.88 -70.61 -10.48
C ILE A 208 13.28 -69.24 -11.05
N PRO A 209 12.77 -68.84 -12.23
CA PRO A 209 12.99 -67.49 -12.75
C PRO A 209 12.25 -66.46 -11.89
N LEU A 210 12.94 -65.38 -11.53
CA LEU A 210 12.38 -64.26 -10.79
C LEU A 210 12.02 -63.11 -11.72
N CYS A 211 10.94 -62.41 -11.37
CA CYS A 211 10.69 -61.08 -11.90
C CYS A 211 11.70 -60.09 -11.28
N PRO A 212 12.38 -59.28 -12.09
CA PRO A 212 13.19 -58.20 -11.56
C PRO A 212 12.31 -57.21 -10.78
N PRO A 213 12.88 -56.48 -9.79
CA PRO A 213 12.13 -55.47 -9.03
C PRO A 213 11.58 -54.38 -9.96
N CYS A 214 10.26 -54.33 -10.14
CA CYS A 214 9.61 -53.33 -10.98
C CYS A 214 9.14 -52.14 -10.13
N ALA A 215 10.03 -51.17 -9.91
CA ALA A 215 9.65 -49.93 -9.24
C ALA A 215 8.90 -49.03 -10.24
N GLY A 216 7.61 -48.80 -9.97
CA GLY A 216 6.87 -47.71 -10.61
C GLY A 216 7.37 -46.34 -10.15
N ASP A 217 6.95 -45.31 -10.87
CA ASP A 217 7.08 -43.93 -10.43
C ASP A 217 5.68 -43.28 -10.39
N GLU A 218 5.66 -41.97 -10.10
CA GLU A 218 4.41 -41.23 -9.97
C GLU A 218 3.54 -41.32 -11.22
N CYS A 219 4.14 -41.40 -12.42
CA CYS A 219 3.43 -41.41 -13.70
C CYS A 219 3.56 -42.72 -14.50
N THR A 220 4.29 -43.71 -14.01
CA THR A 220 4.51 -44.98 -14.69
C THR A 220 4.25 -46.13 -13.75
N ASP A 221 3.25 -46.96 -14.05
CA ASP A 221 3.13 -48.27 -13.42
C ASP A 221 4.05 -49.26 -14.12
N ARG A 222 4.79 -50.07 -13.36
CA ARG A 222 5.64 -51.12 -13.93
C ARG A 222 5.17 -52.48 -13.48
N VAL A 223 5.03 -53.39 -14.43
CA VAL A 223 4.60 -54.76 -14.18
C VAL A 223 5.54 -55.72 -14.90
N CYS A 224 5.82 -56.86 -14.28
CA CYS A 224 6.55 -57.97 -14.92
C CYS A 224 5.52 -59.00 -15.44
N PRO A 225 5.30 -59.10 -16.76
CA PRO A 225 4.33 -60.05 -17.31
C PRO A 225 4.74 -61.50 -17.06
N ASP A 226 3.79 -62.33 -16.62
CA ASP A 226 3.99 -63.77 -16.33
C ASP A 226 3.73 -64.69 -17.53
N ASP A 227 3.07 -64.17 -18.56
CA ASP A 227 2.68 -64.92 -19.75
C ASP A 227 3.88 -65.12 -20.68
N THR A 228 4.36 -66.36 -20.81
CA THR A 228 5.50 -66.71 -21.67
C THR A 228 5.24 -66.51 -23.17
N THR A 229 3.99 -66.27 -23.58
CA THR A 229 3.67 -65.87 -24.96
C THR A 229 3.88 -64.38 -25.20
N ASN A 230 4.01 -63.57 -24.14
CA ASN A 230 4.36 -62.16 -24.22
C ASN A 230 5.86 -62.02 -24.55
N PRO A 231 6.25 -61.25 -25.58
CA PRO A 231 7.66 -61.03 -25.91
C PRO A 231 8.47 -60.34 -24.79
N ASN A 232 7.78 -59.70 -23.84
CA ASN A 232 8.37 -59.01 -22.68
C ASN A 232 8.19 -59.79 -21.36
N ALA A 233 7.80 -61.07 -21.40
CA ALA A 233 7.67 -61.90 -20.21
C ALA A 233 8.97 -61.88 -19.38
N GLY A 234 8.84 -61.79 -18.06
CA GLY A 234 10.00 -61.74 -17.17
C GLY A 234 10.78 -60.41 -17.17
N THR A 235 10.31 -59.40 -17.89
CA THR A 235 10.93 -58.06 -17.91
C THR A 235 9.94 -57.00 -17.41
N CYS A 236 10.44 -55.95 -16.75
CA CYS A 236 9.58 -54.87 -16.28
C CYS A 236 9.10 -54.01 -17.47
N VAL A 237 7.80 -54.05 -17.73
CA VAL A 237 7.15 -53.22 -18.74
C VAL A 237 6.42 -52.08 -18.05
N GLY A 238 6.67 -50.86 -18.50
CA GLY A 238 5.99 -49.68 -18.02
C GLY A 238 4.69 -49.42 -18.78
N THR A 239 3.66 -48.99 -18.06
CA THR A 239 2.43 -48.43 -18.61
C THR A 239 2.27 -47.01 -18.06
N PRO A 240 2.22 -45.99 -18.94
CA PRO A 240 2.01 -44.61 -18.49
C PRO A 240 0.62 -44.45 -17.87
N LYS A 241 0.56 -43.77 -16.74
CA LYS A 241 -0.68 -43.27 -16.15
C LYS A 241 -1.15 -42.06 -16.95
N THR A 242 -2.43 -41.99 -17.24
CA THR A 242 -3.04 -40.88 -17.97
C THR A 242 -4.04 -40.14 -17.08
N SER A 243 -3.93 -38.81 -17.05
CA SER A 243 -4.76 -37.91 -16.26
C SER A 243 -4.79 -38.20 -14.75
N GLN A 244 -3.78 -38.91 -14.24
CA GLN A 244 -3.57 -39.06 -12.80
C GLN A 244 -2.83 -37.86 -12.25
N PRO A 245 -3.14 -37.38 -11.04
CA PRO A 245 -2.39 -36.30 -10.40
C PRO A 245 -0.91 -36.68 -10.25
N CYS A 246 -0.04 -35.69 -10.45
CA CYS A 246 1.38 -35.80 -10.14
C CYS A 246 1.88 -34.55 -9.41
N THR A 247 3.12 -34.57 -8.95
CA THR A 247 3.70 -33.52 -8.13
C THR A 247 3.77 -32.23 -8.92
N ASP A 248 3.09 -31.21 -8.40
CA ASP A 248 3.17 -29.87 -8.97
C ASP A 248 4.48 -29.19 -8.54
N SER A 249 5.26 -28.71 -9.52
CA SER A 249 6.62 -28.22 -9.36
C SER A 249 6.87 -26.86 -10.01
N ASP A 250 5.90 -26.30 -10.74
CA ASP A 250 6.05 -24.97 -11.36
C ASP A 250 5.56 -23.83 -10.47
N ASN A 251 5.00 -24.15 -9.29
CA ASN A 251 4.39 -23.23 -8.34
C ASN A 251 3.28 -22.36 -8.95
N ASN A 252 2.67 -22.79 -10.06
CA ASN A 252 1.57 -22.08 -10.69
C ASN A 252 0.23 -22.72 -10.31
N VAL A 253 -0.44 -22.11 -9.33
CA VAL A 253 -1.74 -22.57 -8.82
C VAL A 253 -2.86 -22.58 -9.90
N CYS A 254 -2.66 -21.90 -11.03
CA CYS A 254 -3.61 -21.88 -12.13
C CYS A 254 -3.48 -23.05 -13.10
N THR A 255 -2.42 -23.85 -12.96
CA THR A 255 -2.21 -25.09 -13.70
C THR A 255 -2.37 -26.28 -12.76
N ILE A 256 -2.86 -27.38 -13.28
CA ILE A 256 -3.04 -28.61 -12.54
C ILE A 256 -2.18 -29.66 -13.22
N ALA A 257 -1.17 -30.14 -12.50
CA ALA A 257 -0.25 -31.15 -12.96
C ALA A 257 -0.95 -32.51 -13.12
N GLY A 258 -0.63 -33.22 -14.21
CA GLY A 258 -1.18 -34.54 -14.49
C GLY A 258 -0.22 -35.39 -15.32
N CYS A 259 -0.29 -36.69 -15.11
CA CYS A 259 0.51 -37.67 -15.85
C CYS A 259 -0.01 -37.85 -17.27
N GLU A 260 0.92 -37.89 -18.22
CA GLU A 260 0.66 -38.20 -19.62
C GLU A 260 1.68 -39.19 -20.16
N ALA A 261 1.36 -39.87 -21.26
CA ALA A 261 2.30 -40.74 -21.94
C ALA A 261 3.48 -39.92 -22.50
N SER A 262 4.71 -40.40 -22.30
CA SER A 262 5.89 -39.74 -22.86
C SER A 262 5.84 -39.76 -24.39
N PRO A 263 6.04 -38.60 -25.05
CA PRO A 263 6.04 -38.52 -26.52
C PRO A 263 7.23 -39.23 -27.16
N THR A 264 8.27 -39.57 -26.38
CA THR A 264 9.48 -40.24 -26.87
C THR A 264 9.59 -41.69 -26.42
N ASP A 265 8.79 -42.13 -25.45
CA ASP A 265 8.74 -43.51 -24.95
C ASP A 265 7.32 -43.89 -24.53
N PRO A 266 6.59 -44.69 -25.32
CA PRO A 266 5.21 -45.07 -24.99
C PRO A 266 5.09 -45.96 -23.74
N THR A 267 6.20 -46.44 -23.18
CA THR A 267 6.21 -47.25 -21.95
C THR A 267 6.47 -46.43 -20.69
N SER A 268 6.69 -45.12 -20.81
CA SER A 268 6.99 -44.24 -19.68
C SER A 268 6.00 -43.08 -19.61
N GLY A 269 5.59 -42.69 -18.41
CA GLY A 269 4.79 -41.50 -18.16
C GLY A 269 5.65 -40.28 -17.83
N VAL A 270 5.14 -39.09 -18.11
CA VAL A 270 5.74 -37.80 -17.73
C VAL A 270 4.71 -36.95 -17.01
N CYS A 271 5.13 -36.25 -15.96
CA CYS A 271 4.29 -35.26 -15.29
C CYS A 271 4.26 -33.99 -16.15
N VAL A 272 3.06 -33.63 -16.62
CA VAL A 272 2.82 -32.41 -17.40
C VAL A 272 2.21 -31.38 -16.46
N GLN A 273 2.96 -30.32 -16.14
CA GLN A 273 2.51 -29.28 -15.21
C GLN A 273 1.24 -28.57 -15.68
N THR A 274 1.05 -28.46 -16.99
CA THR A 274 -0.10 -27.81 -17.63
C THR A 274 -1.09 -28.82 -18.22
N HIS A 275 -1.35 -29.93 -17.53
CA HIS A 275 -2.28 -30.97 -18.02
C HIS A 275 -3.71 -30.40 -18.14
N THR A 276 -4.18 -29.71 -17.10
CA THR A 276 -5.46 -29.00 -17.10
C THR A 276 -5.31 -27.63 -16.44
N PHE A 277 -6.26 -26.73 -16.68
CA PHE A 277 -6.28 -25.41 -16.04
C PHE A 277 -7.28 -25.39 -14.89
N ALA A 278 -6.94 -24.65 -13.84
CA ALA A 278 -7.87 -24.31 -12.78
C ALA A 278 -9.08 -23.54 -13.35
N THR A 279 -10.22 -23.64 -12.69
CA THR A 279 -11.43 -22.92 -13.09
C THR A 279 -11.21 -21.40 -13.06
N ASP A 280 -11.91 -20.69 -13.95
CA ASP A 280 -11.91 -19.24 -13.93
C ASP A 280 -12.29 -18.70 -12.54
N SER A 281 -11.60 -17.64 -12.08
CA SER A 281 -11.73 -17.08 -10.72
C SER A 281 -11.17 -17.92 -9.56
N THR A 282 -10.43 -19.00 -9.83
CA THR A 282 -9.70 -19.70 -8.75
C THR A 282 -8.69 -18.74 -8.12
N PRO A 283 -8.67 -18.54 -6.79
CA PRO A 283 -7.71 -17.64 -6.15
C PRO A 283 -6.27 -18.06 -6.44
N CYS A 284 -5.43 -17.10 -6.80
CA CYS A 284 -4.00 -17.30 -7.02
C CYS A 284 -3.20 -16.23 -6.26
N PRO A 285 -1.87 -16.41 -6.08
CA PRO A 285 -1.06 -15.46 -5.33
C PRO A 285 -1.16 -14.04 -5.91
N ASP A 286 -1.55 -13.12 -5.04
CA ASP A 286 -1.53 -11.68 -5.30
C ASP A 286 -0.10 -11.16 -5.13
N SER A 287 0.44 -10.56 -6.18
CA SER A 287 1.83 -10.12 -6.30
C SER A 287 1.98 -8.65 -6.64
N ASP A 288 0.89 -7.97 -7.01
CA ASP A 288 0.91 -6.54 -7.32
C ASP A 288 0.74 -5.66 -6.06
N ASN A 289 0.43 -6.28 -4.91
CA ASN A 289 0.18 -5.63 -3.62
C ASN A 289 -0.91 -4.55 -3.71
N ASN A 290 -1.87 -4.72 -4.63
CA ASN A 290 -2.96 -3.80 -4.82
C ASN A 290 -4.25 -4.37 -4.25
N ALA A 291 -4.60 -3.96 -3.03
CA ALA A 291 -5.83 -4.39 -2.34
C ALA A 291 -7.14 -3.96 -3.05
N CYS A 292 -7.06 -3.16 -4.11
CA CYS A 292 -8.20 -2.81 -4.98
C CYS A 292 -8.47 -3.85 -6.06
N THR A 293 -7.57 -4.81 -6.25
CA THR A 293 -7.72 -5.90 -7.19
C THR A 293 -7.74 -7.22 -6.43
N THR A 294 -8.30 -8.24 -7.04
CA THR A 294 -8.28 -9.60 -6.50
C THR A 294 -7.75 -10.50 -7.60
N ALA A 295 -6.57 -11.09 -7.34
CA ALA A 295 -5.94 -12.01 -8.26
C ALA A 295 -6.76 -13.30 -8.41
N GLY A 296 -6.91 -13.76 -9.65
CA GLY A 296 -7.63 -14.99 -9.98
C GLY A 296 -7.13 -15.63 -11.27
N CYS A 297 -7.28 -16.94 -11.38
CA CYS A 297 -6.95 -17.66 -12.60
C CYS A 297 -7.95 -17.32 -13.71
N ASN A 298 -7.46 -17.03 -14.92
CA ASN A 298 -8.29 -16.64 -16.08
C ASN A 298 -8.89 -17.82 -16.87
N GLY A 299 -8.90 -19.02 -16.29
CA GLY A 299 -9.30 -20.26 -16.97
C GLY A 299 -8.34 -20.77 -18.06
N ALA A 300 -7.24 -20.07 -18.34
CA ALA A 300 -6.21 -20.42 -19.33
C ALA A 300 -4.83 -20.67 -18.70
N GLY A 301 -4.77 -20.96 -17.40
CA GLY A 301 -3.53 -21.27 -16.69
C GLY A 301 -2.70 -20.06 -16.27
N VAL A 302 -3.23 -18.85 -16.39
CA VAL A 302 -2.54 -17.61 -16.00
C VAL A 302 -3.25 -16.96 -14.82
N CYS A 303 -2.48 -16.58 -13.81
CA CYS A 303 -2.94 -15.76 -12.70
C CYS A 303 -3.08 -14.29 -13.16
N ASP A 304 -4.31 -13.86 -13.40
CA ASP A 304 -4.63 -12.47 -13.72
C ASP A 304 -4.71 -11.67 -12.41
N GLN A 305 -3.78 -10.72 -12.24
CA GLN A 305 -3.71 -9.87 -11.04
C GLN A 305 -4.89 -8.88 -10.96
N ASN A 306 -5.55 -8.60 -12.09
CA ASN A 306 -6.72 -7.71 -12.18
C ASN A 306 -8.02 -8.48 -12.44
N HIS A 307 -8.08 -9.76 -12.06
CA HIS A 307 -9.22 -10.64 -12.38
C HIS A 307 -10.57 -10.06 -11.92
N MET A 308 -10.57 -9.46 -10.73
CA MET A 308 -11.65 -8.56 -10.29
C MET A 308 -11.07 -7.23 -9.80
N THR A 309 -11.66 -6.11 -10.23
CA THR A 309 -11.31 -4.77 -9.74
C THR A 309 -12.43 -4.21 -8.89
N LYS A 310 -12.13 -3.76 -7.67
CA LYS A 310 -13.07 -3.02 -6.83
C LYS A 310 -13.42 -1.70 -7.52
N THR A 311 -14.70 -1.51 -7.81
CA THR A 311 -15.19 -0.28 -8.43
C THR A 311 -15.44 0.77 -7.36
N CYS A 312 -14.58 1.79 -7.29
CA CYS A 312 -14.79 2.98 -6.46
C CYS A 312 -15.28 4.16 -7.32
N PRO A 313 -15.93 5.17 -6.72
CA PRO A 313 -16.18 6.44 -7.39
C PRO A 313 -14.88 7.00 -7.99
N ALA A 314 -14.99 7.63 -9.16
CA ALA A 314 -13.85 8.27 -9.81
C ALA A 314 -13.23 9.32 -8.88
N ALA A 315 -11.91 9.47 -8.95
CA ALA A 315 -11.25 10.50 -8.17
C ALA A 315 -11.69 11.90 -8.63
N ASP A 316 -12.24 12.67 -7.71
CA ASP A 316 -12.72 14.04 -7.90
C ASP A 316 -12.39 14.89 -6.65
N GLU A 317 -12.99 16.07 -6.51
CA GLU A 317 -12.80 16.95 -5.35
C GLU A 317 -13.17 16.28 -4.02
N CYS A 318 -14.13 15.34 -4.02
CA CYS A 318 -14.66 14.67 -2.82
C CYS A 318 -14.34 13.18 -2.73
N ASN A 319 -13.76 12.58 -3.76
CA ASN A 319 -13.46 11.16 -3.83
C ASN A 319 -11.96 10.94 -4.14
N GLY A 320 -11.30 10.09 -3.37
CA GLY A 320 -9.89 9.72 -3.57
C GLY A 320 -9.66 8.53 -4.51
N GLY A 321 -10.73 7.88 -4.98
CA GLY A 321 -10.65 6.58 -5.65
C GLY A 321 -10.41 5.43 -4.67
N CYS A 322 -9.93 4.30 -5.18
CA CYS A 322 -9.57 3.14 -4.37
C CYS A 322 -8.12 3.27 -3.87
N ASP A 323 -7.90 3.14 -2.56
CA ASP A 323 -6.57 3.07 -1.97
C ASP A 323 -5.99 1.66 -2.15
N ALA A 324 -4.92 1.55 -2.95
CA ALA A 324 -4.24 0.30 -3.26
C ALA A 324 -3.65 -0.42 -2.03
N THR A 325 -3.45 0.27 -0.90
CA THR A 325 -2.93 -0.37 0.32
C THR A 325 -4.05 -1.00 1.15
N SER A 326 -5.19 -0.30 1.28
CA SER A 326 -6.28 -0.71 2.17
C SER A 326 -7.45 -1.40 1.45
N GLY A 327 -7.55 -1.26 0.12
CA GLY A 327 -8.69 -1.75 -0.67
C GLY A 327 -9.98 -0.98 -0.39
N GLN A 328 -9.89 0.18 0.28
CA GLN A 328 -11.05 0.99 0.61
C GLN A 328 -11.20 2.14 -0.38
N CYS A 329 -12.46 2.44 -0.73
CA CYS A 329 -12.75 3.68 -1.43
C CYS A 329 -12.68 4.83 -0.41
N THR A 330 -11.93 5.88 -0.73
CA THR A 330 -11.61 6.93 0.24
C THR A 330 -12.41 8.21 -0.06
N PRO A 331 -13.57 8.44 0.58
CA PRO A 331 -14.21 9.74 0.52
C PRO A 331 -13.37 10.78 1.27
N LYS A 332 -13.27 11.98 0.71
CA LYS A 332 -12.62 13.13 1.35
C LYS A 332 -13.64 13.87 2.19
N THR A 333 -13.21 14.38 3.34
CA THR A 333 -14.04 15.17 4.24
C THR A 333 -13.41 16.51 4.52
N SER A 334 -14.24 17.56 4.60
CA SER A 334 -13.83 18.93 4.90
C SER A 334 -12.79 19.52 3.93
N THR A 335 -12.68 18.96 2.73
CA THR A 335 -11.92 19.54 1.62
C THR A 335 -12.82 20.49 0.83
N PRO A 336 -12.33 21.66 0.39
CA PRO A 336 -13.10 22.54 -0.48
C PRO A 336 -13.50 21.82 -1.77
N CYS A 337 -14.73 22.03 -2.21
CA CYS A 337 -15.24 21.60 -3.51
C CYS A 337 -15.86 22.80 -4.23
N THR A 338 -16.24 22.63 -5.50
CA THR A 338 -16.81 23.73 -6.29
C THR A 338 -18.10 24.24 -5.65
N ASP A 339 -18.08 25.54 -5.32
CA ASP A 339 -19.26 26.28 -4.93
C ASP A 339 -20.09 26.64 -6.19
N THR A 340 -21.36 26.28 -6.17
CA THR A 340 -22.30 26.37 -7.28
C THR A 340 -23.61 27.06 -6.90
N ASP A 341 -23.84 27.37 -5.63
CA ASP A 341 -25.08 28.00 -5.18
C ASP A 341 -25.04 29.54 -5.32
N GLY A 342 -23.85 30.10 -5.55
CA GLY A 342 -23.63 31.53 -5.79
C GLY A 342 -23.77 32.38 -4.53
N ASN A 343 -23.82 31.76 -3.35
CA ASN A 343 -23.93 32.43 -2.07
C ASN A 343 -22.56 32.54 -1.39
N VAL A 344 -21.97 33.73 -1.44
CA VAL A 344 -20.67 34.05 -0.83
C VAL A 344 -20.62 33.81 0.69
N CYS A 345 -21.78 33.70 1.35
CA CYS A 345 -21.85 33.45 2.79
C CYS A 345 -21.80 31.96 3.17
N THR A 346 -21.94 31.05 2.20
CA THR A 346 -21.76 29.60 2.38
C THR A 346 -20.41 29.17 1.81
N ILE A 347 -19.80 28.16 2.42
CA ILE A 347 -18.53 27.59 1.97
C ILE A 347 -18.78 26.12 1.68
N ALA A 348 -18.65 25.77 0.39
CA ALA A 348 -18.80 24.40 -0.07
C ALA A 348 -17.66 23.50 0.42
N GLY A 349 -17.99 22.29 0.84
CA GLY A 349 -17.03 21.30 1.33
C GLY A 349 -17.51 19.87 1.15
N CYS A 350 -16.57 18.93 1.09
CA CYS A 350 -16.87 17.52 0.90
C CYS A 350 -17.31 16.84 2.20
N GLU A 351 -18.35 16.01 2.12
CA GLU A 351 -18.83 15.15 3.21
C GLU A 351 -19.03 13.71 2.72
N VAL A 352 -19.05 12.75 3.64
CA VAL A 352 -19.42 11.36 3.32
C VAL A 352 -20.91 11.28 3.04
N SER A 353 -21.29 10.58 1.98
CA SER A 353 -22.68 10.35 1.63
C SER A 353 -23.41 9.60 2.77
N PRO A 354 -24.58 10.08 3.23
CA PRO A 354 -25.32 9.44 4.31
C PRO A 354 -25.86 8.06 3.95
N THR A 355 -25.89 7.70 2.67
CA THR A 355 -26.39 6.41 2.16
C THR A 355 -25.28 5.50 1.63
N ASN A 356 -24.05 6.00 1.49
CA ASN A 356 -22.91 5.22 1.01
C ASN A 356 -21.61 5.73 1.64
N SER A 357 -21.04 4.94 2.55
CA SER A 357 -19.79 5.28 3.25
C SER A 357 -18.56 5.31 2.34
N GLU A 358 -18.65 4.83 1.10
CA GLU A 358 -17.56 4.82 0.11
C GLU A 358 -17.63 6.01 -0.88
N LEU A 359 -18.61 6.92 -0.73
CA LEU A 359 -18.84 8.04 -1.64
C LEU A 359 -18.77 9.38 -0.90
N GLY A 360 -17.94 10.30 -1.39
CA GLY A 360 -17.92 11.70 -0.99
C GLY A 360 -18.85 12.55 -1.86
N VAL A 361 -19.56 13.50 -1.25
CA VAL A 361 -20.48 14.43 -1.92
C VAL A 361 -20.11 15.87 -1.56
N CYS A 362 -20.22 16.78 -2.53
CA CYS A 362 -19.99 18.20 -2.32
C CYS A 362 -21.24 18.84 -1.70
N VAL A 363 -21.11 19.32 -0.47
CA VAL A 363 -22.17 19.98 0.30
C VAL A 363 -21.93 21.48 0.26
N GLN A 364 -22.89 22.22 -0.30
CA GLN A 364 -22.72 23.66 -0.57
C GLN A 364 -22.72 24.52 0.71
N ASN A 365 -23.29 23.99 1.80
CA ASN A 365 -23.40 24.63 3.11
C ASN A 365 -22.56 23.91 4.19
N HIS A 366 -21.39 23.39 3.84
CA HIS A 366 -20.51 22.68 4.77
C HIS A 366 -20.03 23.59 5.92
N MET A 367 -19.69 24.85 5.63
CA MET A 367 -19.38 25.88 6.63
C MET A 367 -19.99 27.24 6.25
N PHE A 368 -20.07 28.15 7.22
CA PHE A 368 -20.50 29.53 6.99
C PHE A 368 -19.30 30.49 7.03
N ALA A 369 -19.34 31.50 6.18
CA ALA A 369 -18.39 32.61 6.24
C ALA A 369 -18.48 33.34 7.58
N SER A 370 -17.38 33.97 7.99
CA SER A 370 -17.32 34.80 9.19
C SER A 370 -18.35 35.92 9.16
N ASP A 371 -18.85 36.31 10.34
CA ASP A 371 -19.70 37.48 10.49
C ASP A 371 -19.01 38.73 9.93
N SER A 372 -19.77 39.61 9.28
CA SER A 372 -19.26 40.80 8.55
C SER A 372 -18.47 40.53 7.27
N THR A 373 -18.38 39.29 6.78
CA THR A 373 -17.73 39.02 5.47
C THR A 373 -18.49 39.77 4.38
N PRO A 374 -17.84 40.62 3.56
CA PRO A 374 -18.54 41.38 2.52
C PRO A 374 -19.28 40.45 1.55
N CYS A 375 -20.54 40.77 1.28
CA CYS A 375 -21.37 40.06 0.32
C CYS A 375 -22.02 41.08 -0.64
N PRO A 376 -22.58 40.65 -1.78
CA PRO A 376 -23.15 41.57 -2.76
C PRO A 376 -24.21 42.50 -2.14
N ASP A 377 -23.94 43.79 -2.25
CA ASP A 377 -24.85 44.85 -1.84
C ASP A 377 -25.88 45.11 -2.96
N THR A 378 -27.14 44.89 -2.65
CA THR A 378 -28.27 44.92 -3.60
C THR A 378 -29.34 45.92 -3.21
N ASP A 379 -29.25 46.56 -2.04
CA ASP A 379 -30.25 47.54 -1.59
C ASP A 379 -29.94 48.95 -2.12
N ASN A 380 -28.72 49.17 -2.63
CA ASN A 380 -28.27 50.39 -3.28
C ASN A 380 -28.36 51.62 -2.36
N ASP A 381 -28.33 51.40 -1.04
CA ASP A 381 -28.25 52.44 -0.03
C ASP A 381 -26.79 52.69 0.36
N SER A 382 -26.25 53.84 -0.05
CA SER A 382 -24.89 54.29 0.31
C SER A 382 -24.63 54.42 1.82
N CYS A 383 -25.68 54.33 2.65
CA CYS A 383 -25.62 54.40 4.09
C CYS A 383 -25.54 53.02 4.76
N THR A 384 -25.76 51.93 4.02
CA THR A 384 -25.62 50.54 4.47
C THR A 384 -24.35 49.89 3.89
N THR A 385 -23.89 48.80 4.50
CA THR A 385 -22.85 47.94 3.93
C THR A 385 -23.30 46.51 4.15
N ALA A 386 -23.43 45.73 3.07
CA ALA A 386 -23.85 44.34 3.15
C ALA A 386 -22.74 43.43 3.71
N GLY A 387 -23.11 42.50 4.60
CA GLY A 387 -22.19 41.54 5.22
C GLY A 387 -22.88 40.23 5.59
N CYS A 388 -22.13 39.13 5.64
CA CYS A 388 -22.66 37.83 6.08
C CYS A 388 -22.94 37.86 7.59
N ASN A 389 -24.06 37.29 8.02
CA ASN A 389 -24.49 37.27 9.44
C ASN A 389 -23.93 36.11 10.27
N GLY A 390 -22.91 35.40 9.77
CA GLY A 390 -22.35 34.19 10.39
C GLY A 390 -23.24 32.93 10.31
N GLN A 391 -24.41 32.98 9.68
CA GLN A 391 -25.34 31.85 9.49
C GLN A 391 -25.56 31.50 8.02
N GLY A 392 -24.66 31.93 7.13
CA GLY A 392 -24.76 31.66 5.69
C GLY A 392 -25.72 32.59 4.94
N VAL A 393 -26.15 33.70 5.54
CA VAL A 393 -27.05 34.68 4.92
C VAL A 393 -26.35 36.03 4.79
N CYS A 394 -26.50 36.65 3.61
CA CYS A 394 -26.05 38.02 3.34
C CYS A 394 -27.07 39.03 3.92
N ASP A 395 -26.70 39.72 4.99
CA ASP A 395 -27.46 40.81 5.61
C ASP A 395 -27.10 42.13 4.93
N GLN A 396 -28.09 42.79 4.33
CA GLN A 396 -27.90 44.04 3.58
C GLN A 396 -27.68 45.25 4.51
N THR A 397 -28.01 45.14 5.80
CA THR A 397 -27.98 46.25 6.77
C THR A 397 -26.88 46.13 7.81
N HIS A 398 -25.79 45.43 7.47
CA HIS A 398 -24.76 45.01 8.43
C HIS A 398 -24.05 46.18 9.15
N MET A 399 -23.97 47.38 8.55
CA MET A 399 -23.47 48.63 9.17
C MET A 399 -24.23 49.89 8.68
N GLN A 400 -24.45 50.92 9.53
CA GLN A 400 -25.16 52.20 9.19
C GLN A 400 -24.36 53.47 9.60
N CYS A 401 -24.45 54.60 8.86
CA CYS A 401 -23.78 55.89 9.19
C CYS A 401 -24.74 57.08 9.47
N VAL A 402 -24.26 58.17 10.14
CA VAL A 402 -25.08 59.32 10.63
C VAL A 402 -24.72 60.64 9.90
N LYS A 403 -25.71 61.42 9.39
CA LYS A 403 -25.51 62.73 8.72
C LYS A 403 -25.34 63.90 9.71
N GLY A 404 -24.24 64.66 9.62
CA GLY A 404 -23.92 65.80 10.51
C GLY A 404 -24.49 67.18 10.09
N LEU A 405 -24.68 68.07 11.07
CA LEU A 405 -25.08 69.49 10.95
C LEU A 405 -23.82 70.41 10.90
N GLY A 406 -23.82 71.47 10.06
CA GLY A 406 -22.68 72.42 9.92
C GLY A 406 -22.66 73.58 10.94
N CYS A 407 -21.66 74.48 10.91
CA CYS A 407 -21.58 75.72 11.74
C CYS A 407 -20.80 76.87 11.05
N ARG A 408 -20.62 78.00 11.75
CA ARG A 408 -19.81 79.14 11.30
C ARG A 408 -18.95 79.73 12.41
N VAL A 409 -17.85 80.40 12.06
CA VAL A 409 -16.96 81.11 12.98
C VAL A 409 -16.82 82.58 12.61
N THR A 410 -16.66 83.44 13.60
CA THR A 410 -16.29 84.84 13.43
C THR A 410 -15.36 85.23 14.56
N GLY A 411 -14.23 85.85 14.25
CA GLY A 411 -13.28 86.22 15.28
C GLY A 411 -11.92 86.57 14.73
N GLY A 412 -11.00 86.82 15.65
CA GLY A 412 -9.64 87.19 15.32
C GLY A 412 -8.86 87.53 16.57
N GLY A 413 -7.55 87.45 16.47
CA GLY A 413 -6.69 87.62 17.62
C GLY A 413 -5.22 87.69 17.28
N THR A 414 -4.41 87.57 18.32
CA THR A 414 -2.96 87.52 18.28
C THR A 414 -2.51 86.23 18.93
N VAL A 415 -1.71 85.43 18.22
CA VAL A 415 -1.03 84.23 18.74
C VAL A 415 0.48 84.40 18.67
N ASP A 416 1.20 83.63 19.49
CA ASP A 416 2.65 83.46 19.34
C ASP A 416 2.92 82.58 18.11
N ALA A 417 3.76 83.04 17.18
CA ALA A 417 3.96 82.40 15.87
C ALA A 417 5.26 81.57 15.80
N CYS A 418 5.69 81.03 16.95
CA CYS A 418 7.11 80.75 17.17
C CYS A 418 7.33 79.79 18.36
N GLY A 419 8.19 78.76 18.22
CA GLY A 419 8.82 78.21 19.43
C GLY A 419 9.92 77.13 19.35
N THR A 420 9.99 76.24 20.34
CA THR A 420 11.16 76.01 21.22
C THR A 420 12.44 75.41 20.60
N GLY A 421 13.57 76.11 20.77
CA GLY A 421 14.91 75.54 21.05
C GLY A 421 15.96 75.60 19.94
N ASP A 422 16.93 76.53 20.06
CA ASP A 422 18.32 76.56 19.53
C ASP A 422 18.68 75.94 18.17
N SER A 423 17.75 75.81 17.23
CA SER A 423 18.08 75.57 15.82
C SER A 423 17.98 76.86 15.04
N GLY A 424 19.10 77.30 14.45
CA GLY A 424 19.21 78.49 13.61
C GLY A 424 18.25 78.49 12.43
N CYS A 425 16.99 78.86 12.68
CA CYS A 425 15.94 78.98 11.70
C CYS A 425 16.16 80.27 10.89
N ASP A 426 16.39 80.10 9.58
CA ASP A 426 16.44 81.20 8.63
C ASP A 426 15.00 81.63 8.31
N PRO A 427 14.60 82.87 8.66
CA PRO A 427 13.26 83.37 8.37
C PRO A 427 12.90 83.27 6.88
N ASN A 428 13.87 83.24 5.95
CA ASN A 428 13.60 83.21 4.51
C ASN A 428 13.35 81.80 3.93
N THR A 429 13.41 80.75 4.75
CA THR A 429 13.28 79.36 4.30
C THR A 429 11.97 78.72 4.82
N PRO A 430 11.02 78.35 3.93
CA PRO A 430 9.79 77.64 4.30
C PRO A 430 10.06 76.32 5.03
N GLY A 431 9.29 76.00 6.08
CA GLY A 431 9.36 74.72 6.81
C GLY A 431 10.34 74.64 8.00
N SER A 432 10.99 75.73 8.44
CA SER A 432 11.95 75.68 9.57
C SER A 432 11.45 76.17 10.94
N CYS A 433 10.18 76.59 11.08
CA CYS A 433 9.69 77.26 12.29
C CYS A 433 8.30 76.79 12.75
N ALA A 434 8.26 75.76 13.61
CA ALA A 434 7.13 75.36 14.47
C ALA A 434 7.78 74.63 15.66
N PRO A 435 7.58 74.91 16.98
CA PRO A 435 6.31 75.26 17.70
C PRO A 435 6.38 76.00 19.09
N ASP A 436 5.32 76.65 19.59
CA ASP A 436 4.89 76.79 21.02
C ASP A 436 5.65 77.61 22.12
N THR A 437 6.57 78.54 21.84
CA THR A 437 6.99 79.72 22.67
C THR A 437 8.36 80.26 22.22
N CYS A 438 8.46 81.56 21.90
CA CYS A 438 9.72 82.21 21.48
C CYS A 438 10.27 83.30 22.39
N ALA A 439 11.60 83.26 22.58
CA ALA A 439 12.39 84.34 23.13
C ALA A 439 13.10 85.15 22.03
N SER A 440 12.40 86.19 21.53
CA SER A 440 12.92 87.39 20.86
C SER A 440 13.71 87.27 19.52
N PRO A 441 13.50 88.21 18.56
CA PRO A 441 12.50 89.28 18.57
C PRO A 441 11.12 88.69 18.24
N ALA A 442 10.14 88.93 19.12
CA ALA A 442 8.83 88.28 19.14
C ALA A 442 8.15 88.24 17.75
N LEU A 443 7.97 87.04 17.22
CA LEU A 443 7.13 86.71 16.08
C LEU A 443 5.71 86.54 16.60
N GLU A 444 4.86 87.55 16.42
CA GLU A 444 3.42 87.43 16.69
C GLU A 444 2.70 87.27 15.36
N ALA A 445 1.61 86.50 15.33
CA ALA A 445 0.71 86.48 14.18
C ALA A 445 -0.66 87.03 14.57
N THR A 446 -1.25 87.82 13.69
CA THR A 446 -2.63 88.26 13.80
C THR A 446 -3.49 87.56 12.76
N HIS A 447 -4.62 87.03 13.17
CA HIS A 447 -5.58 86.37 12.29
C HIS A 447 -6.98 86.91 12.50
N GLY A 448 -7.85 86.63 11.54
CA GLY A 448 -9.28 86.82 11.72
C GLY A 448 -10.07 86.77 10.43
N GLY A 449 -11.39 86.79 10.60
CA GLY A 449 -12.35 86.70 9.51
C GLY A 449 -13.66 86.05 9.94
N GLN A 450 -14.40 85.56 8.95
CA GLN A 450 -15.65 84.84 9.11
C GLN A 450 -15.71 83.67 8.11
N VAL A 451 -16.00 82.45 8.58
CA VAL A 451 -16.17 81.26 7.72
C VAL A 451 -17.47 80.55 8.08
N GLY A 452 -18.19 80.04 7.09
CA GLY A 452 -19.53 79.46 7.22
C GLY A 452 -20.68 80.48 7.05
N ALA A 453 -20.41 81.65 6.45
CA ALA A 453 -21.41 82.67 6.14
C ALA A 453 -21.18 83.26 4.73
N PRO A 454 -22.22 83.37 3.88
CA PRO A 454 -23.63 83.09 4.18
C PRO A 454 -24.03 81.59 4.18
N VAL A 455 -23.13 80.66 3.81
CA VAL A 455 -23.39 79.20 3.75
C VAL A 455 -22.26 78.46 4.46
N GLY A 456 -22.59 77.43 5.25
CA GLY A 456 -21.64 76.60 6.00
C GLY A 456 -22.22 75.24 6.34
N VAL A 457 -22.27 74.33 5.36
CA VAL A 457 -22.76 72.94 5.52
C VAL A 457 -21.61 72.03 5.95
N ALA A 458 -21.90 71.07 6.84
CA ALA A 458 -20.96 70.03 7.21
C ALA A 458 -20.45 69.31 5.95
N THR A 459 -19.16 69.48 5.67
CA THR A 459 -18.51 68.98 4.46
C THR A 459 -17.20 68.35 4.90
N ALA A 460 -17.13 67.02 4.88
CA ALA A 460 -15.90 66.30 5.21
C ALA A 460 -14.79 66.65 4.22
N PHE A 461 -15.10 66.61 2.92
CA PHE A 461 -14.25 67.13 1.85
C PHE A 461 -15.05 67.32 0.56
N THR A 462 -14.94 68.48 -0.07
CA THR A 462 -15.38 68.77 -1.42
C THR A 462 -14.53 69.92 -1.92
N ALA A 463 -13.64 69.69 -2.88
CA ALA A 463 -12.76 70.73 -3.40
C ALA A 463 -13.57 71.94 -3.88
N ASP A 464 -13.19 73.14 -3.41
CA ASP A 464 -13.85 74.41 -3.74
C ASP A 464 -15.36 74.38 -3.48
N SER A 465 -15.74 73.84 -2.32
CA SER A 465 -17.13 73.61 -1.93
C SER A 465 -17.97 74.88 -2.01
N ALA A 466 -18.98 74.87 -2.88
CA ALA A 466 -20.02 75.91 -2.91
C ALA A 466 -20.85 75.95 -1.61
N CYS A 467 -20.72 74.93 -0.75
CA CYS A 467 -21.43 74.82 0.52
C CYS A 467 -20.70 75.49 1.68
N ILE A 468 -19.55 76.14 1.44
CA ILE A 468 -18.78 76.87 2.44
C ILE A 468 -18.42 78.25 1.88
N ALA A 469 -18.76 79.30 2.60
CA ALA A 469 -18.43 80.67 2.25
C ALA A 469 -17.77 81.41 3.41
N GLY A 470 -16.86 82.32 3.10
CA GLY A 470 -16.17 83.10 4.12
C GLY A 470 -14.97 83.88 3.60
N GLU A 471 -14.32 84.58 4.52
CA GLU A 471 -13.08 85.32 4.34
C GLU A 471 -12.24 85.05 5.59
N TRP A 472 -11.00 84.59 5.43
CA TRP A 472 -10.09 84.36 6.55
C TRP A 472 -8.67 84.83 6.21
N THR A 473 -8.04 85.49 7.17
CA THR A 473 -6.71 86.09 6.99
C THR A 473 -5.78 85.73 8.14
N HIS A 474 -4.48 85.64 7.83
CA HIS A 474 -3.42 85.40 8.81
C HIS A 474 -2.16 86.16 8.43
N VAL A 475 -1.63 86.96 9.35
CA VAL A 475 -0.52 87.90 9.09
C VAL A 475 0.55 87.70 10.14
N ARG A 476 1.77 87.33 9.72
CA ARG A 476 2.93 87.19 10.61
C ARG A 476 3.66 88.52 10.74
N HIS A 477 4.07 88.88 11.96
CA HIS A 477 4.77 90.13 12.29
C HIS A 477 6.14 89.83 12.91
N ILE A 478 7.22 90.40 12.35
CA ILE A 478 8.53 90.51 13.02
C ILE A 478 8.69 91.97 13.40
N ARG A 479 8.44 92.34 14.66
CA ARG A 479 8.41 93.77 15.04
C ARG A 479 9.69 94.51 14.58
N PRO A 480 9.57 95.64 13.83
CA PRO A 480 8.34 96.39 13.48
C PRO A 480 7.77 96.13 12.06
N ARG A 481 8.16 95.05 11.36
CA ARG A 481 7.80 94.78 9.97
C ARG A 481 6.84 93.59 9.82
N LEU A 482 6.01 93.63 8.79
CA LEU A 482 5.23 92.48 8.33
C LEU A 482 6.17 91.41 7.79
N PHE A 483 5.84 90.14 7.98
CA PHE A 483 6.64 88.99 7.59
C PHE A 483 5.92 87.98 6.68
N GLY A 484 4.62 88.14 6.51
CA GLY A 484 3.85 87.44 5.49
C GLY A 484 2.37 87.68 5.68
N ASN A 485 1.61 87.55 4.60
CA ASN A 485 0.18 87.82 4.59
C ASN A 485 -0.56 86.72 3.82
N PHE A 486 -1.42 85.99 4.52
CA PHE A 486 -2.28 84.93 4.00
C PHE A 486 -3.72 85.43 3.83
N HIS A 487 -4.34 85.06 2.71
CA HIS A 487 -5.77 85.16 2.49
C HIS A 487 -6.32 83.82 1.99
N ALA A 488 -7.41 83.34 2.58
CA ALA A 488 -8.15 82.20 2.05
C ALA A 488 -8.79 82.58 0.70
N ARG A 489 -8.71 81.68 -0.29
CA ARG A 489 -9.25 81.85 -1.64
C ARG A 489 -10.50 81.00 -1.85
N SER A 490 -10.51 79.78 -1.30
CA SER A 490 -11.64 78.85 -1.31
C SER A 490 -11.59 77.91 -0.10
N PHE A 491 -12.67 77.16 0.12
CA PHE A 491 -12.81 76.22 1.24
C PHE A 491 -13.24 74.84 0.74
N ASP A 492 -12.65 73.80 1.31
CA ASP A 492 -12.86 72.40 0.90
C ASP A 492 -13.63 71.59 1.93
N SER A 493 -13.42 71.92 3.20
CA SER A 493 -14.02 71.21 4.31
C SER A 493 -14.41 72.17 5.42
N LEU A 494 -15.46 71.82 6.12
CA LEU A 494 -15.94 72.51 7.30
C LEU A 494 -16.68 71.49 8.15
N MET A 495 -16.16 71.22 9.34
CA MET A 495 -16.81 70.38 10.33
C MET A 495 -16.73 71.03 11.70
N CYS A 496 -17.70 70.70 12.55
CA CYS A 496 -17.73 71.14 13.93
C CYS A 496 -17.85 69.97 14.87
N ALA A 497 -17.30 70.16 16.05
CA ALA A 497 -17.45 69.25 17.16
C ALA A 497 -17.83 69.99 18.42
N CYS A 498 -18.36 69.20 19.33
CA CYS A 498 -18.48 69.54 20.73
C CYS A 498 -17.38 68.84 21.48
N LEU A 499 -16.41 69.61 21.95
CA LEU A 499 -15.43 69.13 22.90
C LEU A 499 -15.95 69.25 24.34
N PRO A 500 -15.51 68.35 25.25
CA PRO A 500 -15.82 68.45 26.66
C PRO A 500 -15.44 69.82 27.23
N CYS A 501 -16.25 70.35 28.15
CA CYS A 501 -15.95 71.56 28.92
C CYS A 501 -15.83 71.23 30.42
N PRO A 502 -15.16 72.06 31.25
CA PRO A 502 -15.02 71.79 32.69
C PRO A 502 -16.35 71.54 33.42
N GLU A 503 -17.44 72.16 32.95
CA GLU A 503 -18.79 72.01 33.49
C GLU A 503 -19.47 70.70 33.08
N ASN A 504 -18.95 69.98 32.08
CA ASN A 504 -19.44 68.69 31.63
C ASN A 504 -18.31 67.81 31.05
N PRO A 505 -17.45 67.23 31.91
CA PRO A 505 -16.26 66.49 31.49
C PRO A 505 -16.55 65.10 30.91
N ASP A 506 -17.75 64.56 31.10
CA ASP A 506 -18.11 63.16 30.77
C ASP A 506 -18.73 62.99 29.37
N VAL A 507 -18.95 64.06 28.61
CA VAL A 507 -19.51 63.97 27.24
C VAL A 507 -18.41 63.64 26.24
N GLN A 508 -18.48 62.46 25.62
CA GLN A 508 -17.66 62.09 24.47
C GLN A 508 -17.89 63.09 23.33
N GLY A 509 -16.82 63.62 22.73
CA GLY A 509 -16.96 64.63 21.68
C GLY A 509 -17.73 64.09 20.47
N VAL A 510 -18.83 64.75 20.11
CA VAL A 510 -19.71 64.30 19.03
C VAL A 510 -19.42 65.10 17.76
N VAL A 511 -18.99 64.41 16.70
CA VAL A 511 -18.76 64.98 15.37
C VAL A 511 -20.10 65.30 14.69
N GLY A 512 -20.23 66.50 14.12
CA GLY A 512 -21.41 66.87 13.32
C GLY A 512 -22.70 67.07 14.13
N ALA A 513 -22.61 67.14 15.45
CA ALA A 513 -23.71 67.55 16.31
C ALA A 513 -23.51 68.99 16.81
N LEU A 514 -24.60 69.72 17.00
CA LEU A 514 -24.58 70.96 17.76
C LEU A 514 -24.47 70.60 19.26
N CYS A 515 -23.68 71.34 20.01
CA CYS A 515 -23.50 71.16 21.45
C CYS A 515 -24.82 71.43 22.11
N ASN A 516 -25.33 70.41 22.80
CA ASN A 516 -26.52 70.51 23.63
C ASN A 516 -27.64 71.24 22.88
N PRO A 517 -28.24 70.65 21.83
CA PRO A 517 -29.39 71.26 21.20
C PRO A 517 -30.44 71.48 22.29
N ASP A 518 -30.79 72.75 22.53
CA ASP A 518 -31.72 73.21 23.56
C ASP A 518 -31.24 73.22 25.03
N ASP A 519 -29.97 72.91 25.32
CA ASP A 519 -29.35 73.10 26.64
C ASP A 519 -27.99 73.83 26.50
N ARG A 520 -27.63 74.66 27.45
CA ARG A 520 -26.67 75.75 27.26
C ARG A 520 -25.33 75.47 27.92
N ILE A 521 -24.92 74.24 28.14
CA ILE A 521 -23.86 73.95 29.14
C ILE A 521 -22.42 74.28 28.69
N CYS A 522 -22.05 74.10 27.41
CA CYS A 522 -20.67 74.34 26.92
C CYS A 522 -20.65 75.39 25.78
N GLY A 523 -19.86 76.46 25.92
CA GLY A 523 -19.72 77.60 24.99
C GLY A 523 -19.69 78.96 25.72
N PRO A 524 -19.07 80.02 25.19
CA PRO A 524 -18.73 81.19 26.00
C PRO A 524 -19.91 82.12 26.36
N GLU A 525 -19.77 82.91 27.43
CA GLU A 525 -20.75 83.92 27.88
C GLU A 525 -20.48 85.30 27.28
N PRO A 526 -21.50 86.09 26.87
CA PRO A 526 -22.89 86.01 27.30
C PRO A 526 -23.86 85.42 26.25
N ARG A 527 -23.36 84.90 25.12
CA ARG A 527 -24.18 84.13 24.16
C ARG A 527 -23.46 82.85 23.74
N ARG A 528 -23.90 81.74 24.33
CA ARG A 528 -23.29 80.41 24.18
C ARG A 528 -23.47 79.88 22.75
N ALA A 529 -22.37 79.41 22.17
CA ALA A 529 -22.24 78.85 20.83
C ALA A 529 -22.76 77.39 20.76
N PRO A 530 -23.28 76.92 19.61
CA PRO A 530 -23.72 75.53 19.45
C PRO A 530 -22.58 74.59 19.06
N ALA A 531 -21.34 75.03 19.08
CA ALA A 531 -20.13 74.24 18.91
C ALA A 531 -19.02 75.04 19.60
N ASN A 532 -18.11 74.38 20.30
CA ASN A 532 -16.91 75.03 20.85
C ASN A 532 -15.66 74.71 20.03
N LYS A 533 -15.77 73.86 18.99
CA LYS A 533 -14.69 73.62 18.03
C LYS A 533 -15.19 73.60 16.60
N ILE A 534 -14.42 74.24 15.74
CA ILE A 534 -14.60 74.25 14.29
C ILE A 534 -13.24 74.06 13.63
N CYS A 535 -13.22 73.30 12.56
CA CYS A 535 -12.06 73.25 11.69
C CYS A 535 -12.50 73.31 10.23
N PHE A 536 -11.64 73.93 9.42
CA PHE A 536 -11.88 74.15 8.00
C PHE A 536 -10.57 74.18 7.23
N SER A 537 -10.61 73.71 5.98
CA SER A 537 -9.45 73.67 5.09
C SER A 537 -9.78 74.27 3.74
N GLY A 538 -8.77 74.55 2.93
CA GLY A 538 -8.96 75.08 1.58
C GLY A 538 -7.67 75.45 0.85
N ALA A 539 -7.86 76.21 -0.23
CA ALA A 539 -6.79 76.86 -0.97
C ALA A 539 -6.73 78.35 -0.60
N GLY A 540 -5.52 78.92 -0.54
CA GLY A 540 -5.32 80.34 -0.27
C GLY A 540 -4.09 80.91 -0.97
N ASP A 541 -3.83 82.19 -0.71
CA ASP A 541 -2.70 82.93 -1.27
C ASP A 541 -1.82 83.48 -0.15
N TYR A 542 -0.52 83.21 -0.22
CA TYR A 542 0.48 83.69 0.75
C TYR A 542 1.51 84.61 0.11
N ALA A 543 1.64 85.83 0.62
CA ALA A 543 2.61 86.81 0.13
C ALA A 543 3.71 87.10 1.16
N LEU A 544 4.98 86.89 0.79
CA LEU A 544 6.15 87.29 1.58
C LEU A 544 6.44 88.80 1.40
N THR A 545 6.74 89.49 2.49
CA THR A 545 6.91 90.95 2.52
C THR A 545 8.34 91.44 2.25
N ASN A 546 9.34 90.56 2.32
CA ASN A 546 10.70 90.83 1.85
C ASN A 546 10.95 90.09 0.52
N GLY A 547 10.91 90.81 -0.60
CA GLY A 547 11.13 90.24 -1.95
C GLY A 547 10.06 90.65 -2.97
N ARG A 548 10.07 89.99 -4.13
CA ARG A 548 9.05 90.18 -5.18
C ARG A 548 7.69 89.75 -4.62
N ARG A 549 6.71 90.66 -4.60
CA ARG A 549 5.36 90.48 -4.02
C ARG A 549 4.46 89.54 -4.84
N GLU A 550 5.00 88.46 -5.37
CA GLU A 550 4.22 87.44 -6.05
C GLU A 550 3.61 86.53 -4.98
N SER A 551 2.27 86.56 -4.85
CA SER A 551 1.55 85.64 -3.97
C SER A 551 1.76 84.20 -4.46
N ARG A 552 2.01 83.29 -3.52
CA ARG A 552 2.07 81.85 -3.78
C ARG A 552 0.71 81.23 -3.44
N SER A 553 0.18 80.37 -4.31
CA SER A 553 -0.95 79.52 -3.94
C SER A 553 -0.49 78.51 -2.88
N VAL A 554 -1.33 78.27 -1.88
CA VAL A 554 -1.04 77.39 -0.75
C VAL A 554 -2.27 76.55 -0.38
N VAL A 555 -2.04 75.39 0.22
CA VAL A 555 -3.08 74.60 0.92
C VAL A 555 -3.06 75.00 2.39
N PHE A 556 -4.22 75.10 3.03
CA PHE A 556 -4.30 75.43 4.45
C PHE A 556 -5.33 74.60 5.22
N ARG A 557 -5.11 74.48 6.53
CA ARG A 557 -6.10 74.03 7.52
C ARG A 557 -6.07 74.96 8.73
N VAL A 558 -7.25 75.30 9.24
CA VAL A 558 -7.43 76.08 10.46
C VAL A 558 -8.25 75.26 11.46
N ASP A 559 -7.81 75.26 12.70
CA ASP A 559 -8.51 74.72 13.85
C ASP A 559 -8.75 75.86 14.85
N VAL A 560 -10.02 76.05 15.24
CA VAL A 560 -10.43 77.07 16.22
C VAL A 560 -11.22 76.41 17.33
N GLU A 561 -10.85 76.71 18.56
CA GLU A 561 -11.58 76.34 19.76
C GLU A 561 -11.99 77.61 20.51
N ASP A 562 -13.29 77.75 20.72
CA ASP A 562 -13.93 78.85 21.44
C ASP A 562 -14.10 78.44 22.91
N ARG A 563 -13.29 79.03 23.80
CA ARG A 563 -13.13 78.60 25.20
C ARG A 563 -13.57 79.65 26.22
N SER A 564 -13.39 80.94 25.97
CA SER A 564 -13.69 82.00 26.95
C SER A 564 -13.97 83.38 26.34
N GLU A 565 -14.53 84.30 27.14
CA GLU A 565 -14.83 85.68 26.72
C GLU A 565 -14.39 86.68 27.80
N PRO A 566 -13.50 87.65 27.51
CA PRO A 566 -12.75 87.81 26.25
C PRO A 566 -11.75 86.67 26.04
N GLY A 567 -11.71 86.08 24.85
CA GLY A 567 -10.97 84.85 24.55
C GLY A 567 -9.44 84.91 24.54
N GLY A 568 -8.84 86.06 24.87
CA GLY A 568 -7.39 86.17 25.04
C GLY A 568 -6.93 85.94 26.48
N THR A 569 -5.63 85.81 26.72
CA THR A 569 -5.01 85.73 28.07
C THR A 569 -5.39 86.83 29.08
N ASN A 570 -6.06 87.89 28.64
CA ASN A 570 -6.58 88.95 29.51
C ASN A 570 -8.00 88.68 30.03
N GLY A 571 -8.65 87.60 29.56
CA GLY A 571 -9.96 87.14 30.04
C GLY A 571 -9.88 85.91 30.95
N PRO A 572 -11.03 85.29 31.27
CA PRO A 572 -11.09 84.08 32.09
C PRO A 572 -10.37 82.90 31.41
N PRO A 573 -9.55 82.11 32.11
CA PRO A 573 -8.95 80.91 31.53
C PRO A 573 -9.97 79.78 31.31
N PRO A 574 -9.74 78.88 30.32
CA PRO A 574 -8.65 78.93 29.35
C PRO A 574 -8.92 79.92 28.20
N PRO A 575 -7.89 80.60 27.64
CA PRO A 575 -8.04 81.40 26.43
C PRO A 575 -8.50 80.54 25.25
N ASP A 576 -9.13 81.16 24.24
CA ASP A 576 -9.44 80.51 22.97
C ASP A 576 -8.18 79.95 22.33
N ARG A 577 -8.35 78.87 21.57
CA ARG A 577 -7.24 78.24 20.85
C ARG A 577 -7.39 78.44 19.35
N TYR A 578 -6.29 78.79 18.71
CA TYR A 578 -6.21 78.94 17.27
C TYR A 578 -4.97 78.22 16.76
N ARG A 579 -5.09 77.49 15.66
CA ARG A 579 -3.96 76.92 14.94
C ARG A 579 -4.22 76.99 13.45
N ILE A 580 -3.24 77.44 12.68
CA ILE A 580 -3.25 77.44 11.22
C ILE A 580 -2.01 76.71 10.71
N ARG A 581 -2.25 75.81 9.77
CA ARG A 581 -1.22 75.08 9.04
C ARG A 581 -1.29 75.44 7.57
N ILE A 582 -0.16 75.78 6.97
CA ILE A 582 -0.04 76.21 5.57
C ILE A 582 1.07 75.40 4.88
N TRP A 583 0.77 74.88 3.71
CA TRP A 583 1.70 74.16 2.83
C TRP A 583 1.86 74.90 1.51
N PHE A 584 3.10 75.13 1.09
CA PHE A 584 3.48 75.80 -0.15
C PHE A 584 3.43 74.81 -1.32
N VAL A 585 2.27 74.17 -1.47
CA VAL A 585 1.92 73.27 -2.56
C VAL A 585 0.83 73.93 -3.38
N ASP A 586 0.98 73.91 -4.70
CA ASP A 586 -0.03 74.47 -5.60
C ASP A 586 -1.33 73.64 -5.52
N PRO A 587 -2.43 74.20 -4.97
CA PRO A 587 -3.68 73.49 -4.68
C PRO A 587 -4.41 72.98 -5.92
N ASP A 588 -4.04 73.46 -7.12
CA ASP A 588 -4.67 73.12 -8.39
C ASP A 588 -3.94 71.95 -9.10
N THR A 589 -2.87 71.42 -8.51
CA THR A 589 -2.16 70.22 -8.98
C THR A 589 -2.72 68.93 -8.38
N SER A 590 -2.39 67.76 -8.95
CA SER A 590 -2.78 66.45 -8.39
C SER A 590 -2.30 66.26 -6.95
N ASP A 591 -1.08 66.70 -6.67
CA ASP A 591 -0.45 66.60 -5.35
C ASP A 591 -1.12 67.59 -4.38
N GLY A 592 -1.47 68.78 -4.86
CA GLY A 592 -2.27 69.75 -4.12
C GLY A 592 -3.67 69.24 -3.77
N LEU A 593 -4.38 68.63 -4.72
CA LEU A 593 -5.71 68.05 -4.48
C LEU A 593 -5.66 66.89 -3.49
N THR A 594 -4.64 66.02 -3.61
CA THR A 594 -4.40 64.95 -2.64
C THR A 594 -4.16 65.52 -1.25
N LEU A 595 -3.27 66.52 -1.16
CA LEU A 595 -3.00 67.18 0.12
C LEU A 595 -4.24 67.84 0.72
N ARG A 596 -5.07 68.51 -0.09
CA ARG A 596 -6.35 69.12 0.33
C ARG A 596 -7.31 68.08 0.92
N GLN A 597 -7.37 66.88 0.33
CA GLN A 597 -8.20 65.77 0.84
C GLN A 597 -7.66 65.21 2.16
N GLU A 598 -6.34 65.03 2.26
CA GLU A 598 -5.69 64.47 3.45
C GLU A 598 -5.73 65.43 4.66
N VAL A 599 -5.62 66.74 4.44
CA VAL A 599 -5.71 67.75 5.51
C VAL A 599 -7.14 68.27 5.72
N ALA A 600 -8.12 67.67 5.03
CA ALA A 600 -9.51 68.03 5.18
C ALA A 600 -9.99 67.82 6.62
N CYS A 601 -10.93 68.65 7.04
CA CYS A 601 -11.57 68.56 8.33
C CYS A 601 -12.58 67.41 8.34
N ALA A 602 -12.13 66.15 8.39
CA ALA A 602 -13.01 64.99 8.51
C ALA A 602 -13.46 64.77 9.96
N ASP A 603 -12.56 64.99 10.91
CA ASP A 603 -12.81 64.89 12.36
C ASP A 603 -12.39 66.19 13.07
N PRO A 604 -13.35 67.07 13.44
CA PRO A 604 -13.08 68.29 14.17
C PRO A 604 -12.83 68.07 15.67
N THR A 605 -12.95 66.84 16.21
CA THR A 605 -12.68 66.58 17.64
C THR A 605 -11.18 66.60 17.96
N THR A 606 -10.33 66.52 16.94
CA THR A 606 -8.88 66.49 17.09
C THR A 606 -8.20 67.48 16.15
N GLU A 607 -7.08 68.04 16.60
CA GLU A 607 -6.16 68.81 15.74
C GLU A 607 -5.20 67.88 14.97
N GLU A 608 -5.12 66.61 15.39
CA GLU A 608 -4.34 65.60 14.70
C GLU A 608 -4.89 65.40 13.29
N LEU A 609 -3.97 65.28 12.34
CA LEU A 609 -4.32 64.88 10.99
C LEU A 609 -4.46 63.35 11.04
N THR A 610 -5.66 62.84 10.82
CA THR A 610 -6.00 61.40 10.88
C THR A 610 -5.25 60.54 9.86
N ALA A 611 -4.41 61.13 9.00
CA ALA A 611 -3.47 60.44 8.15
C ALA A 611 -2.16 60.12 8.90
N THR A 612 -2.17 59.05 9.70
CA THR A 612 -0.95 58.33 10.12
C THR A 612 -0.38 57.46 8.99
N SER A 613 -0.45 57.91 7.74
CA SER A 613 0.30 57.35 6.62
C SER A 613 1.41 58.34 6.25
N ALA A 614 2.54 57.83 5.79
CA ALA A 614 3.75 58.57 5.44
C ALA A 614 3.61 59.58 4.26
N SER A 615 2.42 60.13 4.03
CA SER A 615 1.99 60.86 2.82
C SER A 615 1.69 62.35 3.03
N VAL A 616 1.44 62.84 4.26
CA VAL A 616 1.23 64.29 4.50
C VAL A 616 2.58 64.95 4.88
N PRO A 617 3.11 65.87 4.06
CA PRO A 617 4.34 66.58 4.39
C PRO A 617 4.14 67.49 5.60
N THR A 618 5.22 67.77 6.34
CA THR A 618 5.22 68.78 7.41
C THR A 618 4.78 70.15 6.85
N PRO A 619 3.87 70.89 7.51
CA PRO A 619 3.48 72.22 7.06
C PRO A 619 4.67 73.19 7.01
N ASP A 620 4.68 74.06 6.00
CA ASP A 620 5.67 75.13 5.85
C ASP A 620 5.52 76.22 6.92
N ILE A 621 4.28 76.42 7.39
CA ILE A 621 3.90 77.29 8.50
C ILE A 621 2.92 76.53 9.39
N ASP A 622 3.20 76.46 10.68
CA ASP A 622 2.31 75.89 11.70
C ASP A 622 2.30 76.85 12.89
N ASP A 623 1.44 77.88 12.77
CA ASP A 623 1.30 78.92 13.78
C ASP A 623 0.07 78.59 14.63
N GLY A 624 0.18 78.64 15.96
CA GLY A 624 -0.98 78.40 16.81
C GLY A 624 -0.67 78.41 18.30
N GLY A 625 -1.70 78.18 19.09
CA GLY A 625 -1.67 78.20 20.55
C GLY A 625 -2.87 78.92 21.14
N ASP A 626 -2.78 79.18 22.44
CA ASP A 626 -3.76 80.00 23.17
C ASP A 626 -3.65 81.47 22.72
N LEU A 627 -4.78 82.14 22.54
CA LEU A 627 -4.82 83.53 22.12
C LEU A 627 -4.18 84.46 23.18
N ILE A 628 -3.20 85.26 22.77
CA ILE A 628 -2.62 86.33 23.59
C ILE A 628 -3.66 87.45 23.75
N ARG A 629 -4.30 87.85 22.65
CA ARG A 629 -5.37 88.86 22.59
C ARG A 629 -6.38 88.49 21.51
N GLY A 630 -7.60 88.98 21.62
CA GLY A 630 -8.65 88.74 20.62
C GLY A 630 -9.79 87.92 21.18
N ASN A 631 -10.64 87.45 20.28
CA ASN A 631 -11.80 86.65 20.60
C ASN A 631 -12.24 85.82 19.39
N GLN A 632 -12.63 84.57 19.62
CA GLN A 632 -13.32 83.72 18.67
C GLN A 632 -14.77 83.56 19.08
N GLN A 633 -15.67 83.43 18.10
CA GLN A 633 -17.07 83.11 18.34
C GLN A 633 -17.53 82.10 17.31
N ILE A 634 -18.03 80.96 17.80
CA ILE A 634 -18.64 79.95 16.95
C ILE A 634 -20.17 80.11 17.02
N HIS A 635 -20.86 79.92 15.89
CA HIS A 635 -22.29 80.13 15.77
C HIS A 635 -22.94 79.02 14.95
N PRO A 636 -24.27 78.83 15.05
CA PRO A 636 -24.98 77.89 14.19
C PRO A 636 -24.83 78.29 12.71
N PRO A 637 -25.02 77.38 11.76
CA PRO A 637 -25.00 77.73 10.36
C PRO A 637 -26.18 78.68 10.07
N LEU A 638 -26.02 79.58 9.09
CA LEU A 638 -27.14 80.39 8.64
C LEU A 638 -28.14 79.49 7.88
N ASN A 639 -29.43 79.82 7.91
CA ASN A 639 -30.50 79.04 7.27
C ASN A 639 -30.52 79.28 5.74
N LYS A 640 -29.40 78.98 5.08
CA LYS A 640 -29.21 79.09 3.64
C LYS A 640 -28.68 77.75 3.14
N THR A 641 -29.36 77.16 2.16
CA THR A 641 -29.00 75.86 1.58
C THR A 641 -27.81 75.98 0.64
N CYS A 642 -27.07 74.89 0.47
CA CYS A 642 -26.03 74.81 -0.54
C CYS A 642 -26.66 74.92 -1.96
N PRO A 643 -26.07 75.68 -2.90
CA PRO A 643 -26.58 75.85 -4.27
C PRO A 643 -26.64 74.57 -5.10
#